data_AF-A0A7V8XU46-F1
#
_entry.id   AF-A0A7V8XU46-F1
#
_cell.length_a   1.000
_cell.length_b   1.000
_cell.length_c   1.000
_cell.angle_alpha   90.00
_cell.angle_beta   90.00
_cell.angle_gamma   90.00
#
_symmetry.space_group_name_H-M   'P 1'
#
loop_
_entity.id
_entity.type
_entity.pdbx_description
1 polymer ?
#
loop_
_entity_poly.entity_id
_entity_poly.type
_entity_poly.pdbx_seq_one_letter_code
_entity_poly.pdbx_strand_id
1 'polypeptide(L)'
;MTRGRANAVRWTALAVGIVLFAAAVYYINMSMAVGTMRRLGVALPLALGVSGLWHLARTWAWAWCFPDRSKVGFLRLARVRLAAEAFSYLTLRGIAGEPLKVVLLNDRVDAREATAAVALERLAYMVGTTIIVGLGSVTALLFLPLTRVWFRVFRAFAIAAGAIVVLAAVVISGRGTYVHAMFTRWDRRFGTAIAAGRISRFVAAVERQMLDLVRSNPARLLVLLGATIVSYALMALEAWVILQASGTPVSAVGALAVETFSRVASFASAFIPANLGALEASSLAAVTAVGIAGGGAALALVRRIRGLFWAGLGLAIYPRGAQRSRDIANERETEVLAASDGRVLLYVMRDPRVTVSPHVRLAGLPLSERILHSAFRAGYSQVIVWAGTAAPREDRAFDRAAKQFGRPVTIARHADEWSRAVGALEATATVTAIGAGTLVSPALLLDAAAHGVGKSGRRDVPAGDGWPVSGVLRMAAADAVDLATLAATLRARLSVEERPTGMDVSYGRARLAVRLLDAADLPQAEFTLRRSSYKDTDAKVARFNRKISVPISVALIRTPLTANQLSVVLVAVGLYTGWLFSIGQYWAGVLAALLSLSASIVDGCDGEIARLKYQESALGCWIETVGDYSYYFAVFIGLTLGAVHQTGIELFYWAGALALAGSVLTFALLIYLRARITNGQPNRLHAVARDRFKAEPSFWAKIIWKVSFVATRAAMPYGIMVFALLNILPGILLLAAIGANVYWISLVLKLRDLLRGEEETVAAA
;
A
#
# COMPACT_ATOMS: atom_id res chain seq x y z
N MET A 1 -7.40 -7.78 6.56
CA MET A 1 -8.02 -7.35 5.28
C MET A 1 -9.47 -7.86 5.27
N THR A 2 -10.47 -7.06 4.89
CA THR A 2 -11.86 -7.55 4.74
C THR A 2 -11.98 -8.40 3.46
N ARG A 3 -12.86 -9.42 3.44
CA ARG A 3 -12.97 -10.43 2.35
C ARG A 3 -13.21 -9.84 0.96
N GLY A 4 -14.00 -8.77 0.87
CA GLY A 4 -14.19 -8.02 -0.38
C GLY A 4 -12.90 -7.41 -0.92
N ARG A 5 -12.01 -6.93 -0.03
CA ARG A 5 -10.69 -6.37 -0.41
C ARG A 5 -9.74 -7.45 -0.91
N ALA A 6 -9.74 -8.63 -0.32
CA ALA A 6 -8.91 -9.75 -0.77
C ALA A 6 -9.36 -10.26 -2.16
N ASN A 7 -10.67 -10.40 -2.38
CA ASN A 7 -11.20 -10.82 -3.68
C ASN A 7 -10.96 -9.78 -4.78
N ALA A 8 -11.12 -8.48 -4.48
CA ALA A 8 -10.81 -7.43 -5.44
C ALA A 8 -9.32 -7.45 -5.84
N VAL A 9 -8.40 -7.52 -4.87
CA VAL A 9 -6.95 -7.62 -5.15
C VAL A 9 -6.61 -8.87 -5.97
N ARG A 10 -7.26 -10.02 -5.71
CA ARG A 10 -7.07 -11.25 -6.48
C ARG A 10 -7.47 -11.06 -7.95
N TRP A 11 -8.67 -10.53 -8.21
CA TRP A 11 -9.16 -10.33 -9.57
C TRP A 11 -8.43 -9.22 -10.32
N THR A 12 -8.09 -8.12 -9.65
CA THR A 12 -7.28 -7.04 -10.25
C THR A 12 -5.88 -7.53 -10.59
N ALA A 13 -5.22 -8.28 -9.70
CA ALA A 13 -3.90 -8.85 -9.98
C ALA A 13 -3.95 -9.84 -11.16
N LEU A 14 -5.01 -10.64 -11.26
CA LEU A 14 -5.22 -11.54 -12.41
C LEU A 14 -5.43 -10.75 -13.71
N ALA A 15 -6.28 -9.73 -13.71
CA ALA A 15 -6.56 -8.89 -14.89
C ALA A 15 -5.30 -8.15 -15.37
N VAL A 16 -4.57 -7.51 -14.45
CA VAL A 16 -3.28 -6.86 -14.73
C VAL A 16 -2.27 -7.88 -15.26
N GLY A 17 -2.20 -9.06 -14.65
CA GLY A 17 -1.35 -10.16 -15.12
C GLY A 17 -1.68 -10.57 -16.55
N ILE A 18 -2.96 -10.72 -16.91
CA ILE A 18 -3.38 -11.09 -18.28
C ILE A 18 -3.00 -10.02 -19.29
N VAL A 19 -3.23 -8.74 -18.98
CA VAL A 19 -2.89 -7.61 -19.88
C VAL A 19 -1.38 -7.55 -20.11
N LEU A 20 -0.58 -7.65 -19.03
CA LEU A 20 0.88 -7.63 -19.14
C LEU A 20 1.41 -8.87 -19.85
N PHE A 21 0.77 -10.03 -19.67
CA PHE A 21 1.11 -11.24 -20.42
C PHE A 21 0.84 -11.07 -21.92
N ALA A 22 -0.32 -10.53 -22.30
CA ALA A 22 -0.65 -10.24 -23.70
C ALA A 22 0.34 -9.24 -24.33
N ALA A 23 0.69 -8.18 -23.59
CA ALA A 23 1.71 -7.22 -24.02
C ALA A 23 3.07 -7.90 -24.21
N ALA A 24 3.52 -8.71 -23.24
CA ALA A 24 4.79 -9.44 -23.34
C ALA A 24 4.83 -10.40 -24.53
N VAL A 25 3.72 -11.06 -24.85
CA VAL A 25 3.58 -11.92 -26.04
C VAL A 25 3.61 -11.10 -27.33
N TYR A 26 2.93 -9.94 -27.37
CA TYR A 26 2.88 -9.07 -28.55
C TYR A 26 4.27 -8.57 -28.98
N TYR A 27 5.14 -8.23 -28.02
CA TYR A 27 6.50 -7.75 -28.31
C TYR A 27 7.48 -8.85 -28.72
N ILE A 28 7.04 -10.10 -28.85
CA ILE A 28 7.91 -11.22 -29.24
C ILE A 28 7.76 -11.51 -30.72
N ASN A 29 8.90 -11.57 -31.40
CA ASN A 29 8.94 -12.03 -32.78
C ASN A 29 8.64 -13.54 -32.83
N MET A 30 7.37 -13.88 -33.11
CA MET A 30 6.87 -15.25 -33.12
C MET A 30 7.57 -16.14 -34.15
N SER A 31 8.00 -15.59 -35.30
CA SER A 31 8.69 -16.38 -36.32
C SER A 31 10.07 -16.83 -35.85
N MET A 32 10.81 -15.95 -35.16
CA MET A 32 12.08 -16.32 -34.52
C MET A 32 11.88 -17.31 -33.37
N ALA A 33 10.88 -17.08 -32.52
CA ALA A 33 10.59 -17.98 -31.40
C ALA A 33 10.27 -19.41 -31.86
N VAL A 34 9.39 -19.56 -32.86
CA VAL A 34 9.02 -20.86 -33.44
C VAL A 34 10.20 -21.50 -34.18
N GLY A 35 10.99 -20.71 -34.92
CA GLY A 35 12.20 -21.20 -35.60
C GLY A 35 13.22 -21.78 -34.62
N THR A 36 13.46 -21.11 -33.49
CA THR A 36 14.34 -21.62 -32.43
C THR A 36 13.74 -22.81 -31.70
N MET A 37 12.42 -22.83 -31.47
CA MET A 37 11.70 -23.98 -30.89
C MET A 37 11.92 -25.25 -31.71
N ARG A 38 11.83 -25.15 -33.04
CA ARG A 38 12.06 -26.26 -33.98
C ARG A 38 13.52 -26.71 -33.97
N ARG A 39 14.48 -25.78 -33.90
CA ARG A 39 15.92 -26.08 -33.85
C ARG A 39 16.35 -26.77 -32.55
N LEU A 40 15.75 -26.42 -31.41
CA LEU A 40 16.06 -27.01 -30.11
C LEU A 40 15.42 -28.39 -29.87
N GLY A 41 14.32 -28.70 -30.57
CA GLY A 41 13.66 -30.00 -30.50
C GLY A 41 13.34 -30.44 -29.06
N VAL A 42 13.85 -31.60 -28.66
CA VAL A 42 13.62 -32.23 -27.33
C VAL A 42 14.26 -31.45 -26.19
N ALA A 43 15.25 -30.59 -26.45
CA ALA A 43 15.93 -29.83 -25.40
C ALA A 43 15.02 -28.80 -24.72
N LEU A 44 14.02 -28.26 -25.43
CA LEU A 44 13.08 -27.31 -24.85
C LEU A 44 12.15 -27.92 -23.80
N PRO A 45 11.41 -29.02 -24.05
CA PRO A 45 10.61 -29.66 -23.01
C PRO A 45 11.46 -30.17 -21.85
N LEU A 46 12.72 -30.58 -22.10
CA LEU A 46 13.65 -30.94 -21.03
C LEU A 46 14.03 -29.73 -20.16
N ALA A 47 14.34 -28.58 -20.77
CA ALA A 47 14.58 -27.33 -20.05
C ALA A 47 13.35 -26.85 -19.28
N LEU A 48 12.14 -26.99 -19.85
CA LEU A 48 10.89 -26.70 -19.15
C LEU A 48 10.70 -27.65 -17.95
N GLY A 49 10.96 -28.95 -18.10
CA GLY A 49 10.88 -29.94 -17.03
C GLY A 49 11.83 -29.63 -15.87
N VAL A 50 13.12 -29.41 -16.18
CA VAL A 50 14.14 -28.98 -15.20
C VAL A 50 13.71 -27.70 -14.49
N SER A 51 13.12 -26.76 -15.23
CA SER A 51 12.64 -25.53 -14.63
C SER A 51 11.46 -25.73 -13.66
N GLY A 52 10.58 -26.68 -13.96
CA GLY A 52 9.49 -27.08 -13.06
C GLY A 52 10.02 -27.70 -11.76
N LEU A 53 11.07 -28.51 -11.85
CA LEU A 53 11.68 -29.14 -10.67
C LEU A 53 12.21 -28.11 -9.66
N TRP A 54 12.84 -27.02 -10.10
CA TRP A 54 13.29 -26.00 -9.14
C TRP A 54 12.13 -25.18 -8.57
N HIS A 55 11.03 -24.98 -9.32
CA HIS A 55 9.80 -24.41 -8.76
C HIS A 55 9.20 -25.30 -7.66
N LEU A 56 9.23 -26.63 -7.84
CA LEU A 56 8.77 -27.59 -6.85
C LEU A 56 9.69 -27.65 -5.63
N ALA A 57 11.01 -27.66 -5.82
CA ALA A 57 11.98 -27.60 -4.72
C ALA A 57 11.77 -26.38 -3.84
N ARG A 58 11.54 -25.20 -4.45
CA ARG A 58 11.22 -23.97 -3.68
C ARG A 58 9.82 -23.97 -3.08
N THR A 59 8.87 -24.72 -3.62
CA THR A 59 7.56 -24.93 -2.98
C THR A 59 7.69 -25.80 -1.74
N TRP A 60 8.52 -26.84 -1.82
CA TRP A 60 8.82 -27.74 -0.72
C TRP A 60 9.52 -27.02 0.43
N ALA A 61 10.51 -26.18 0.13
CA ALA A 61 11.12 -25.25 1.08
C ALA A 61 10.08 -24.39 1.80
N TRP A 62 9.16 -23.77 1.04
CA TRP A 62 8.12 -22.91 1.59
C TRP A 62 7.12 -23.67 2.48
N ALA A 63 6.79 -24.91 2.14
CA ALA A 63 5.91 -25.75 2.96
C ALA A 63 6.49 -26.00 4.38
N TRP A 64 7.81 -26.06 4.51
CA TRP A 64 8.50 -26.22 5.79
C TRP A 64 8.57 -24.95 6.65
N CYS A 65 8.23 -23.79 6.07
CA CYS A 65 8.15 -22.52 6.80
C CYS A 65 6.86 -22.37 7.63
N PHE A 66 5.84 -23.20 7.38
CA PHE A 66 4.60 -23.17 8.16
C PHE A 66 4.76 -23.92 9.50
N PRO A 67 4.20 -23.41 10.61
CA PRO A 67 4.21 -24.10 11.90
C PRO A 67 3.46 -25.44 11.86
N ASP A 68 2.32 -25.48 11.19
CA ASP A 68 1.50 -26.67 11.02
C ASP A 68 1.33 -27.00 9.52
N ARG A 69 1.97 -28.10 9.09
CA ARG A 69 2.02 -28.51 7.68
C ARG A 69 0.70 -29.10 7.17
N SER A 70 -0.17 -29.54 8.06
CA SER A 70 -1.41 -30.21 7.71
C SER A 70 -2.47 -29.24 7.15
N LYS A 71 -2.37 -27.94 7.50
CA LYS A 71 -3.36 -26.92 7.16
C LYS A 71 -3.41 -26.56 5.67
N VAL A 72 -2.31 -26.74 4.93
CA VAL A 72 -2.23 -26.39 3.51
C VAL A 72 -1.55 -27.49 2.69
N GLY A 73 -2.30 -28.11 1.77
CA GLY A 73 -1.75 -29.13 0.88
C GLY A 73 -0.65 -28.59 -0.06
N PHE A 74 0.36 -29.41 -0.35
CA PHE A 74 1.50 -29.07 -1.21
C PHE A 74 1.09 -28.54 -2.59
N LEU A 75 0.10 -29.17 -3.23
CA LEU A 75 -0.42 -28.75 -4.54
C LEU A 75 -1.02 -27.33 -4.50
N ARG A 76 -1.63 -26.94 -3.39
CA ARG A 76 -2.16 -25.58 -3.22
C ARG A 76 -1.02 -24.57 -3.09
N LEU A 77 0.00 -24.88 -2.30
CA LEU A 77 1.20 -24.06 -2.20
C LEU A 77 1.89 -23.90 -3.56
N ALA A 78 2.00 -24.98 -4.34
CA ALA A 78 2.56 -24.94 -5.69
C ALA A 78 1.76 -24.00 -6.61
N ARG A 79 0.43 -24.10 -6.63
CA ARG A 79 -0.44 -23.22 -7.42
C ARG A 79 -0.31 -21.75 -7.02
N VAL A 80 -0.36 -21.47 -5.72
CA VAL A 80 -0.21 -20.10 -5.20
C VAL A 80 1.16 -19.52 -5.56
N ARG A 81 2.22 -20.32 -5.41
CA ARG A 81 3.58 -19.91 -5.73
C ARG A 81 3.72 -19.61 -7.23
N LEU A 82 3.22 -20.48 -8.10
CA LEU A 82 3.28 -20.27 -9.55
C LEU A 82 2.47 -19.04 -9.98
N ALA A 83 1.28 -18.82 -9.41
CA ALA A 83 0.50 -17.61 -9.66
C ALA A 83 1.22 -16.33 -9.21
N ALA A 84 1.85 -16.35 -8.03
CA ALA A 84 2.64 -15.24 -7.51
C ALA A 84 3.91 -14.97 -8.33
N GLU A 85 4.57 -16.02 -8.80
CA GLU A 85 5.75 -15.92 -9.65
C GLU A 85 5.38 -15.37 -11.04
N ALA A 86 4.28 -15.84 -11.62
CA ALA A 86 3.73 -15.31 -12.87
C ALA A 86 3.48 -13.80 -12.78
N PHE A 87 2.80 -13.36 -11.71
CA PHE A 87 2.56 -11.95 -11.46
C PHE A 87 3.86 -11.16 -11.27
N SER A 88 4.83 -11.72 -10.53
CA SER A 88 6.15 -11.09 -10.31
C SER A 88 6.95 -10.95 -11.61
N TYR A 89 6.91 -11.96 -12.48
CA TYR A 89 7.63 -11.94 -13.75
C TYR A 89 7.08 -10.86 -14.68
N LEU A 90 5.77 -10.68 -14.71
CA LEU A 90 5.10 -9.72 -15.60
C LEU A 90 5.14 -8.27 -15.08
N THR A 91 5.29 -8.06 -13.78
CA THR A 91 5.31 -6.73 -13.14
C THR A 91 6.71 -6.36 -12.67
N LEU A 92 7.02 -6.56 -11.38
CA LEU A 92 8.29 -6.29 -10.73
C LEU A 92 8.80 -7.56 -10.05
N ARG A 93 9.95 -8.06 -10.53
CA ARG A 93 10.47 -9.36 -10.11
C ARG A 93 10.89 -9.31 -8.64
N GLY A 94 10.31 -10.19 -7.82
CA GLY A 94 10.68 -10.34 -6.42
C GLY A 94 10.12 -9.30 -5.46
N ILE A 95 9.22 -8.42 -5.91
CA ILE A 95 8.52 -7.45 -5.04
C ILE A 95 7.00 -7.67 -5.11
N ALA A 96 6.46 -7.82 -6.32
CA ALA A 96 5.02 -7.77 -6.54
C ALA A 96 4.27 -9.06 -6.14
N GLY A 97 4.89 -10.24 -6.28
CA GLY A 97 4.20 -11.52 -6.00
C GLY A 97 4.25 -11.98 -4.54
N GLU A 98 5.14 -11.43 -3.71
CA GLU A 98 5.24 -11.86 -2.30
C GLU A 98 3.98 -11.50 -1.49
N PRO A 99 3.43 -10.27 -1.58
CA PRO A 99 2.14 -9.95 -0.97
C PRO A 99 1.00 -10.81 -1.55
N LEU A 100 1.08 -11.14 -2.84
CA LEU A 100 0.05 -11.93 -3.51
C LEU A 100 -0.04 -13.36 -2.93
N LYS A 101 1.08 -13.97 -2.52
CA LYS A 101 1.07 -15.26 -1.81
C LYS A 101 0.24 -15.21 -0.53
N VAL A 102 0.38 -14.14 0.26
CA VAL A 102 -0.39 -13.93 1.50
C VAL A 102 -1.87 -13.76 1.18
N VAL A 103 -2.20 -12.94 0.19
CA VAL A 103 -3.59 -12.72 -0.24
C VAL A 103 -4.24 -14.00 -0.76
N LEU A 104 -3.52 -14.83 -1.50
CA LEU A 104 -4.02 -16.09 -2.06
C LEU A 104 -4.14 -17.25 -1.05
N LEU A 105 -3.49 -17.13 0.11
CA LEU A 105 -3.59 -18.09 1.23
C LEU A 105 -4.51 -17.64 2.37
N ASN A 106 -4.99 -16.40 2.35
CA ASN A 106 -5.85 -15.83 3.39
C ASN A 106 -7.20 -16.56 3.57
N ASP A 107 -7.53 -17.52 2.69
CA ASP A 107 -8.69 -18.41 2.82
C ASP A 107 -8.43 -19.61 3.74
N ARG A 108 -7.17 -19.91 4.10
CA ARG A 108 -6.77 -21.12 4.85
C ARG A 108 -5.84 -20.84 6.03
N VAL A 109 -5.02 -19.79 5.94
CA VAL A 109 -3.98 -19.47 6.92
C VAL A 109 -4.14 -18.01 7.34
N ASP A 110 -3.88 -17.71 8.61
CA ASP A 110 -3.89 -16.32 9.08
C ASP A 110 -2.82 -15.50 8.34
N ALA A 111 -3.13 -14.24 8.07
CA ALA A 111 -2.25 -13.36 7.31
C ALA A 111 -0.89 -13.19 8.00
N ARG A 112 -0.84 -13.23 9.33
CA ARG A 112 0.41 -13.17 10.11
C ARG A 112 1.30 -14.39 9.86
N GLU A 113 0.72 -15.59 9.98
CA GLU A 113 1.41 -16.86 9.73
C GLU A 113 1.90 -16.96 8.28
N ALA A 114 1.04 -16.61 7.31
CA ALA A 114 1.40 -16.62 5.90
C ALA A 114 2.52 -15.60 5.58
N THR A 115 2.47 -14.40 6.19
CA THR A 115 3.53 -13.39 6.03
C THR A 115 4.86 -13.87 6.62
N ALA A 116 4.84 -14.47 7.81
CA ALA A 116 6.04 -15.02 8.43
C ALA A 116 6.66 -16.14 7.60
N ALA A 117 5.83 -17.06 7.06
CA ALA A 117 6.31 -18.15 6.22
C ALA A 117 6.91 -17.65 4.88
N VAL A 118 6.29 -16.64 4.26
CA VAL A 118 6.80 -16.01 3.03
C VAL A 118 8.11 -15.28 3.30
N ALA A 119 8.19 -14.50 4.38
CA ALA A 119 9.41 -13.79 4.76
C ALA A 119 10.56 -14.77 5.07
N LEU A 120 10.27 -15.86 5.78
CA LEU A 120 11.26 -16.86 6.14
C LEU A 120 11.86 -17.57 4.92
N GLU A 121 11.01 -18.04 3.98
CA GLU A 121 11.49 -18.65 2.73
C GLU A 121 12.33 -17.66 1.92
N ARG A 122 11.90 -16.40 1.86
CA ARG A 122 12.59 -15.36 1.10
C ARG A 122 13.97 -15.05 1.68
N LEU A 123 14.07 -14.87 2.99
CA LEU A 123 15.34 -14.60 3.67
C LEU A 123 16.30 -15.78 3.52
N ALA A 124 15.82 -17.01 3.77
CA ALA A 124 16.63 -18.22 3.62
C ALA A 124 17.13 -18.40 2.18
N TYR A 125 16.26 -18.20 1.19
CA TYR A 125 16.63 -18.27 -0.22
C TYR A 125 17.64 -17.18 -0.59
N MET A 126 17.46 -15.94 -0.12
CA MET A 126 18.38 -14.83 -0.41
C MET A 126 19.78 -15.06 0.18
N VAL A 127 19.86 -15.50 1.44
CA VAL A 127 21.14 -15.84 2.08
C VAL A 127 21.79 -17.01 1.37
N GLY A 128 21.06 -18.11 1.19
CA GLY A 128 21.57 -19.33 0.55
C GLY A 128 22.06 -19.07 -0.88
N THR A 129 21.28 -18.34 -1.68
CA THR A 129 21.71 -17.96 -3.05
C THR A 129 22.91 -17.04 -3.04
N THR A 130 23.05 -16.12 -2.08
CA THR A 130 24.23 -15.26 -2.02
C THR A 130 25.49 -16.05 -1.69
N ILE A 131 25.40 -17.05 -0.80
CA ILE A 131 26.52 -17.96 -0.50
C ILE A 131 26.89 -18.76 -1.74
N ILE A 132 25.90 -19.33 -2.44
CA ILE A 132 26.15 -20.13 -3.65
C ILE A 132 26.74 -19.27 -4.78
N VAL A 133 26.20 -18.07 -5.02
CA VAL A 133 26.74 -17.12 -6.01
C VAL A 133 28.16 -16.68 -5.62
N GLY A 134 28.42 -16.51 -4.32
CA GLY A 134 29.77 -16.26 -3.80
C GLY A 134 30.75 -17.36 -4.14
N LEU A 135 30.38 -18.61 -3.83
CA LEU A 135 31.21 -19.78 -4.14
C LEU A 135 31.42 -19.91 -5.66
N GLY A 136 30.36 -19.77 -6.46
CA GLY A 136 30.45 -19.75 -7.92
C GLY A 136 31.33 -18.61 -8.45
N SER A 137 31.34 -17.47 -7.77
CA SER A 137 32.21 -16.33 -8.11
C SER A 137 33.68 -16.63 -7.79
N VAL A 138 33.97 -17.27 -6.67
CA VAL A 138 35.33 -17.73 -6.34
C VAL A 138 35.80 -18.77 -7.35
N THR A 139 34.97 -19.76 -7.69
CA THR A 139 35.28 -20.75 -8.72
C THR A 139 35.55 -20.08 -10.07
N ALA A 140 34.73 -19.11 -10.48
CA ALA A 140 34.94 -18.37 -11.73
C ALA A 140 36.27 -17.59 -11.72
N LEU A 141 36.64 -16.95 -10.60
CA LEU A 141 37.91 -16.23 -10.48
C LEU A 141 39.15 -17.15 -10.55
N LEU A 142 39.02 -18.39 -10.10
CA LEU A 142 40.13 -19.36 -10.08
C LEU A 142 40.31 -20.10 -11.39
N PHE A 143 39.22 -20.41 -12.11
CA PHE A 143 39.24 -21.34 -13.23
C PHE A 143 38.87 -20.72 -14.59
N LEU A 144 38.40 -19.47 -14.65
CA LEU A 144 37.99 -18.84 -15.91
C LEU A 144 38.85 -17.61 -16.26
N PRO A 145 39.22 -17.44 -17.53
CA PRO A 145 39.91 -16.24 -18.01
C PRO A 145 38.94 -15.06 -18.12
N LEU A 146 38.75 -14.32 -17.03
CA LEU A 146 37.82 -13.19 -16.96
C LEU A 146 38.46 -11.87 -17.46
N THR A 147 37.65 -11.03 -18.13
CA THR A 147 38.06 -9.66 -18.47
C THR A 147 38.24 -8.78 -17.22
N ARG A 148 38.95 -7.65 -17.33
CA ARG A 148 39.20 -6.71 -16.22
C ARG A 148 37.93 -6.18 -15.55
N VAL A 149 36.84 -6.01 -16.30
CA VAL A 149 35.55 -5.55 -15.74
C VAL A 149 34.91 -6.69 -14.96
N TRP A 150 34.83 -7.89 -15.57
CA TRP A 150 34.21 -9.05 -14.93
C TRP A 150 34.97 -9.52 -13.70
N PHE A 151 36.30 -9.51 -13.72
CA PHE A 151 37.12 -9.82 -12.56
C PHE A 151 36.76 -8.93 -11.34
N ARG A 152 36.56 -7.62 -11.55
CA ARG A 152 36.14 -6.70 -10.48
C ARG A 152 34.74 -7.02 -9.94
N VAL A 153 33.80 -7.33 -10.82
CA VAL A 153 32.42 -7.68 -10.44
C VAL A 153 32.39 -8.98 -9.64
N PHE A 154 32.98 -10.06 -10.15
CA PHE A 154 33.01 -11.36 -9.45
C PHE A 154 33.75 -11.28 -8.11
N ARG A 155 34.84 -10.50 -8.04
CA ARG A 155 35.53 -10.25 -6.77
C ARG A 155 34.63 -9.54 -5.75
N ALA A 156 33.84 -8.55 -6.17
CA ALA A 156 32.90 -7.88 -5.27
C ALA A 156 31.84 -8.84 -4.71
N PHE A 157 31.28 -9.72 -5.55
CA PHE A 157 30.32 -10.74 -5.10
C PHE A 157 30.94 -11.79 -4.19
N ALA A 158 32.17 -12.24 -4.47
CA ALA A 158 32.91 -13.14 -3.60
C ALA A 158 33.15 -12.53 -2.21
N ILE A 159 33.56 -11.25 -2.15
CA ILE A 159 33.74 -10.52 -0.88
C ILE A 159 32.41 -10.38 -0.14
N ALA A 160 31.34 -9.97 -0.82
CA ALA A 160 30.02 -9.80 -0.22
C ALA A 160 29.48 -11.13 0.36
N ALA A 161 29.64 -12.22 -0.38
CA ALA A 161 29.26 -13.55 0.10
C ALA A 161 30.13 -14.02 1.27
N GLY A 162 31.44 -13.77 1.22
CA GLY A 162 32.34 -14.04 2.35
C GLY A 162 31.91 -13.30 3.63
N ALA A 163 31.55 -12.02 3.51
CA ALA A 163 31.01 -11.25 4.63
C ALA A 163 29.71 -11.86 5.19
N ILE A 164 28.82 -12.36 4.33
CA ILE A 164 27.57 -13.03 4.76
C ILE A 164 27.85 -14.39 5.40
N VAL A 165 28.80 -15.17 4.90
CA VAL A 165 29.21 -16.45 5.51
C VAL A 165 29.81 -16.21 6.89
N VAL A 166 30.69 -15.22 7.03
CA VAL A 166 31.26 -14.83 8.33
C VAL A 166 30.15 -14.37 9.28
N LEU A 167 29.23 -13.52 8.82
CA LEU A 167 28.08 -13.09 9.62
C LEU A 167 27.23 -14.29 10.05
N ALA A 168 26.91 -15.20 9.14
CA ALA A 168 26.15 -16.41 9.44
C ALA A 168 26.88 -17.32 10.43
N ALA A 169 28.20 -17.51 10.29
CA ALA A 169 29.01 -18.30 11.21
C ALA A 169 29.06 -17.67 12.62
N VAL A 170 29.19 -16.34 12.71
CA VAL A 170 29.13 -15.58 13.98
C VAL A 170 27.76 -15.72 14.63
N VAL A 171 26.68 -15.66 13.84
CA VAL A 171 25.30 -15.82 14.33
C VAL A 171 25.07 -17.26 14.81
N ILE A 172 25.50 -18.28 14.06
CA ILE A 172 25.30 -19.70 14.39
C ILE A 172 26.12 -20.12 15.62
N SER A 173 27.36 -19.65 15.76
CA SER A 173 28.25 -19.94 16.91
C SER A 173 27.91 -19.14 18.18
N GLY A 174 27.02 -18.14 18.06
CA GLY A 174 26.72 -17.19 19.12
C GLY A 174 25.62 -17.65 20.10
N ARG A 175 25.68 -17.16 21.33
CA ARG A 175 24.64 -17.36 22.37
C ARG A 175 23.46 -16.39 22.29
N GLY A 176 23.44 -15.41 21.37
CA GLY A 176 22.19 -14.75 20.95
C GLY A 176 22.20 -13.22 20.81
N THR A 177 23.34 -12.54 20.96
CA THR A 177 23.42 -11.06 20.87
C THR A 177 24.80 -10.55 20.40
N TYR A 178 25.50 -11.26 19.51
CA TYR A 178 26.90 -10.96 19.19
C TYR A 178 27.05 -9.69 18.34
N VAL A 179 26.18 -9.46 17.35
CA VAL A 179 26.30 -8.27 16.49
C VAL A 179 25.97 -7.00 17.29
N HIS A 180 24.94 -7.09 18.14
CA HIS A 180 24.62 -6.02 19.08
C HIS A 180 25.75 -5.80 20.10
N ALA A 181 26.35 -6.85 20.66
CA ALA A 181 27.49 -6.76 21.59
C ALA A 181 28.79 -6.24 20.92
N MET A 182 29.01 -6.55 19.65
CA MET A 182 30.14 -6.05 18.87
C MET A 182 30.00 -4.55 18.62
N PHE A 183 28.80 -4.10 18.23
CA PHE A 183 28.55 -2.67 18.07
C PHE A 183 28.63 -1.91 19.40
N THR A 184 28.19 -2.49 20.53
CA THR A 184 28.33 -1.83 21.85
C THR A 184 29.78 -1.77 22.31
N ARG A 185 30.62 -2.77 21.99
CA ARG A 185 32.08 -2.70 22.25
C ARG A 185 32.77 -1.68 21.35
N TRP A 186 32.37 -1.58 20.09
CA TRP A 186 32.89 -0.58 19.15
C TRP A 186 32.55 0.83 19.63
N ASP A 187 31.32 1.03 20.11
CA ASP A 187 30.86 2.29 20.69
C ASP A 187 31.65 2.69 21.94
N ARG A 188 31.98 1.73 22.81
CA ARG A 188 32.87 1.97 23.96
C ARG A 188 34.32 2.29 23.56
N ARG A 189 34.82 1.70 22.46
CA ARG A 189 36.22 1.82 22.02
C ARG A 189 36.49 3.12 21.26
N PHE A 190 35.53 3.56 20.44
CA PHE A 190 35.69 4.70 19.53
C PHE A 190 34.75 5.87 19.85
N GLY A 191 33.94 5.79 20.92
CA GLY A 191 32.98 6.84 21.31
C GLY A 191 31.84 7.02 20.31
N THR A 192 31.57 6.02 19.48
CA THR A 192 30.50 6.04 18.46
C THR A 192 29.17 5.57 19.02
N ALA A 193 28.06 5.71 18.26
CA ALA A 193 26.72 5.25 18.65
C ALA A 193 26.11 4.28 17.61
N ILE A 194 26.93 3.35 17.10
CA ILE A 194 26.61 2.39 16.04
C ILE A 194 25.64 1.31 16.57
N ALA A 195 25.73 0.92 17.85
CA ALA A 195 24.88 -0.08 18.48
C ALA A 195 23.42 0.36 18.60
N ALA A 196 23.19 1.65 18.85
CA ALA A 196 21.86 2.28 18.86
C ALA A 196 21.30 2.53 17.44
N GLY A 197 22.16 2.46 16.42
CA GLY A 197 21.85 2.71 15.02
C GLY A 197 20.83 1.74 14.40
N ARG A 198 20.13 2.21 13.36
CA ARG A 198 19.09 1.43 12.64
C ARG A 198 19.64 0.19 11.95
N ILE A 199 20.85 0.26 11.40
CA ILE A 199 21.51 -0.88 10.74
C ILE A 199 21.79 -1.97 11.79
N SER A 200 22.31 -1.61 12.96
CA SER A 200 22.50 -2.54 14.08
C SER A 200 21.19 -3.23 14.51
N ARG A 201 20.08 -2.47 14.64
CA ARG A 201 18.78 -3.05 15.00
C ARG A 201 18.15 -3.92 13.91
N PHE A 202 18.29 -3.55 12.63
CA PHE A 202 17.85 -4.39 11.51
C PHE A 202 18.67 -5.67 11.43
N VAL A 203 19.99 -5.56 11.55
CA VAL A 203 20.89 -6.71 11.60
C VAL A 203 20.59 -7.58 12.83
N ALA A 204 20.24 -7.00 13.98
CA ALA A 204 19.82 -7.74 15.17
C ALA A 204 18.43 -8.39 15.03
N ALA A 205 17.52 -7.82 14.24
CA ALA A 205 16.22 -8.44 13.93
C ALA A 205 16.39 -9.61 12.96
N VAL A 206 17.24 -9.45 11.94
CA VAL A 206 17.65 -10.53 11.04
C VAL A 206 18.39 -11.62 11.82
N GLU A 207 19.33 -11.25 12.71
CA GLU A 207 20.05 -12.15 13.62
C GLU A 207 19.07 -12.97 14.47
N ARG A 208 18.07 -12.33 15.12
CA ARG A 208 17.05 -13.05 15.91
C ARG A 208 16.23 -14.02 15.06
N GLN A 209 15.78 -13.60 13.89
CA GLN A 209 14.98 -14.46 13.00
C GLN A 209 15.82 -15.62 12.42
N MET A 210 17.12 -15.42 12.18
CA MET A 210 18.05 -16.48 11.79
C MET A 210 18.37 -17.42 12.97
N LEU A 211 18.56 -16.90 14.18
CA LEU A 211 18.75 -17.69 15.39
C LEU A 211 17.54 -18.56 15.69
N ASP A 212 16.33 -18.00 15.56
CA ASP A 212 15.08 -18.75 15.71
C ASP A 212 14.98 -19.85 14.65
N LEU A 213 15.39 -19.59 13.40
CA LEU A 213 15.42 -20.62 12.34
C LEU A 213 16.41 -21.75 12.66
N VAL A 214 17.61 -21.42 13.14
CA VAL A 214 18.68 -22.38 13.47
C VAL A 214 18.33 -23.21 14.72
N ARG A 215 17.74 -22.58 15.74
CA ARG A 215 17.50 -23.21 17.06
C ARG A 215 16.16 -23.92 17.18
N SER A 216 15.10 -23.44 16.50
CA SER A 216 13.76 -24.03 16.65
C SER A 216 13.62 -25.39 15.96
N ASN A 217 14.29 -25.61 14.82
CA ASN A 217 14.25 -26.90 14.11
C ASN A 217 15.40 -27.03 13.08
N PRO A 218 16.49 -27.77 13.38
CA PRO A 218 17.62 -27.93 12.45
C PRO A 218 17.24 -28.62 11.14
N ALA A 219 16.22 -29.49 11.15
CA ALA A 219 15.72 -30.12 9.93
C ALA A 219 15.07 -29.09 8.99
N ARG A 220 14.42 -28.04 9.52
CA ARG A 220 13.89 -26.93 8.71
C ARG A 220 15.00 -26.18 8.00
N LEU A 221 16.11 -25.90 8.68
CA LEU A 221 17.27 -25.25 8.07
C LEU A 221 17.88 -26.12 6.96
N LEU A 222 18.08 -27.41 7.21
CA LEU A 222 18.60 -28.36 6.22
C LEU A 222 17.73 -28.43 4.95
N VAL A 223 16.41 -28.45 5.11
CA VAL A 223 15.48 -28.44 3.97
C VAL A 223 15.57 -27.13 3.18
N LEU A 224 15.62 -25.97 3.85
CA LEU A 224 15.73 -24.68 3.17
C LEU A 224 17.06 -24.52 2.41
N LEU A 225 18.17 -24.92 3.02
CA LEU A 225 19.49 -24.91 2.38
C LEU A 225 19.58 -25.91 1.24
N GLY A 226 19.16 -27.16 1.49
CA GLY A 226 19.16 -28.23 0.49
C GLY A 226 18.29 -27.89 -0.71
N ALA A 227 17.07 -27.38 -0.49
CA ALA A 227 16.20 -26.93 -1.57
C ALA A 227 16.80 -25.76 -2.36
N THR A 228 17.55 -24.87 -1.71
CA THR A 228 18.24 -23.76 -2.39
C THR A 228 19.39 -24.25 -3.27
N ILE A 229 20.21 -25.18 -2.77
CA ILE A 229 21.30 -25.82 -3.53
C ILE A 229 20.73 -26.59 -4.73
N VAL A 230 19.72 -27.43 -4.51
CA VAL A 230 19.05 -28.19 -5.57
C VAL A 230 18.45 -27.25 -6.62
N SER A 231 17.78 -26.18 -6.18
CA SER A 231 17.22 -25.19 -7.11
C SER A 231 18.30 -24.54 -7.97
N TYR A 232 19.46 -24.21 -7.39
CA TYR A 232 20.56 -23.60 -8.11
C TYR A 232 21.21 -24.57 -9.11
N ALA A 233 21.46 -25.80 -8.67
CA ALA A 233 22.01 -26.86 -9.52
C ALA A 233 21.10 -27.16 -10.72
N LEU A 234 19.79 -27.22 -10.50
CA LEU A 234 18.80 -27.39 -11.57
C LEU A 234 18.83 -26.21 -12.57
N MET A 235 19.05 -24.99 -12.09
CA MET A 235 19.12 -23.82 -12.99
C MET A 235 20.42 -23.76 -13.78
N ALA A 236 21.54 -24.18 -13.18
CA ALA A 236 22.79 -24.38 -13.92
C ALA A 236 22.67 -25.52 -14.95
N LEU A 237 21.99 -26.62 -14.58
CA LEU A 237 21.69 -27.73 -15.50
C LEU A 237 20.79 -27.27 -16.66
N GLU A 238 19.79 -26.44 -16.38
CA GLU A 238 18.93 -25.83 -17.40
C GLU A 238 19.79 -25.03 -18.40
N ALA A 239 20.68 -24.16 -17.90
CA ALA A 239 21.58 -23.38 -18.76
C ALA A 239 22.51 -24.29 -19.59
N TRP A 240 23.04 -25.35 -18.98
CA TRP A 240 23.89 -26.33 -19.66
C TRP A 240 23.15 -27.03 -20.81
N VAL A 241 21.95 -27.56 -20.56
CA VAL A 241 21.10 -28.22 -21.56
C VAL A 241 20.82 -27.28 -22.73
N ILE A 242 20.47 -26.03 -22.45
CA ILE A 242 20.15 -25.05 -23.49
C ILE A 242 21.36 -24.74 -24.37
N LEU A 243 22.53 -24.55 -23.77
CA LEU A 243 23.76 -24.23 -24.50
C LEU A 243 24.26 -25.43 -25.32
N GLN A 244 24.24 -26.63 -24.75
CA GLN A 244 24.57 -27.87 -25.46
C GLN A 244 23.65 -28.08 -26.67
N ALA A 245 22.34 -27.91 -26.49
CA ALA A 245 21.36 -28.04 -27.57
C ALA A 245 21.46 -26.94 -28.63
N SER A 246 22.07 -25.81 -28.29
CA SER A 246 22.35 -24.72 -29.24
C SER A 246 23.66 -24.93 -30.02
N GLY A 247 24.28 -26.11 -29.91
CA GLY A 247 25.55 -26.44 -30.58
C GLY A 247 26.75 -25.72 -29.97
N THR A 248 26.62 -25.21 -28.74
CA THR A 248 27.67 -24.47 -28.04
C THR A 248 28.20 -25.34 -26.91
N PRO A 249 29.35 -26.02 -27.08
CA PRO A 249 29.87 -26.94 -26.07
C PRO A 249 30.32 -26.17 -24.83
N VAL A 250 29.68 -26.44 -23.68
CA VAL A 250 29.99 -25.78 -22.40
C VAL A 250 30.23 -26.83 -21.33
N SER A 251 31.31 -26.67 -20.56
CA SER A 251 31.60 -27.51 -19.41
C SER A 251 30.57 -27.28 -18.29
N ALA A 252 30.39 -28.25 -17.39
CA ALA A 252 29.50 -28.07 -16.23
C ALA A 252 29.88 -26.83 -15.39
N VAL A 253 31.18 -26.55 -15.24
CA VAL A 253 31.69 -25.36 -14.54
C VAL A 253 31.35 -24.09 -15.32
N GLY A 254 31.47 -24.10 -16.65
CA GLY A 254 31.07 -22.99 -17.51
C GLY A 254 29.58 -22.67 -17.40
N ALA A 255 28.71 -23.69 -17.35
CA ALA A 255 27.27 -23.50 -17.19
C ALA A 255 26.91 -22.96 -15.79
N LEU A 256 27.60 -23.43 -14.75
CA LEU A 256 27.48 -22.88 -13.40
C LEU A 256 27.89 -21.39 -13.37
N ALA A 257 28.97 -21.03 -14.06
CA ALA A 257 29.42 -19.64 -14.18
C ALA A 257 28.42 -18.78 -14.95
N VAL A 258 27.84 -19.29 -16.06
CA VAL A 258 26.77 -18.62 -16.80
C VAL A 258 25.54 -18.38 -15.92
N GLU A 259 25.11 -19.35 -15.12
CA GLU A 259 24.00 -19.16 -14.19
C GLU A 259 24.34 -18.16 -13.08
N THR A 260 25.53 -18.24 -12.51
CA THR A 260 26.04 -17.29 -11.50
C THR A 260 26.00 -15.86 -12.03
N PHE A 261 26.50 -15.67 -13.26
CA PHE A 261 26.43 -14.39 -13.95
C PHE A 261 24.99 -13.92 -14.14
N SER A 262 24.13 -14.82 -14.60
CA SER A 262 22.72 -14.52 -14.90
C SER A 262 21.99 -14.07 -13.63
N ARG A 263 22.36 -14.59 -12.45
CA ARG A 263 21.83 -14.14 -11.16
C ARG A 263 22.29 -12.76 -10.78
N VAL A 264 23.58 -12.47 -10.93
CA VAL A 264 24.14 -11.13 -10.71
C VAL A 264 23.44 -10.10 -11.60
N ALA A 265 23.33 -10.38 -12.90
CA ALA A 265 22.68 -9.48 -13.85
C ALA A 265 21.17 -9.32 -13.57
N SER A 266 20.49 -10.39 -13.11
CA SER A 266 19.07 -10.34 -12.74
C SER A 266 18.77 -9.39 -11.59
N PHE A 267 19.74 -9.07 -10.72
CA PHE A 267 19.53 -8.06 -9.67
C PHE A 267 19.43 -6.64 -10.26
N ALA A 268 20.28 -6.32 -11.25
CA ALA A 268 20.25 -5.02 -11.92
C ALA A 268 18.99 -4.83 -12.77
N SER A 269 18.42 -5.91 -13.29
CA SER A 269 17.21 -5.87 -14.14
C SER A 269 15.90 -6.11 -13.41
N ALA A 270 15.90 -6.30 -12.08
CA ALA A 270 14.72 -6.77 -11.33
C ALA A 270 13.48 -5.86 -11.47
N PHE A 271 13.68 -4.60 -11.83
CA PHE A 271 12.63 -3.59 -12.00
C PHE A 271 12.07 -3.51 -13.43
N ILE A 272 12.61 -4.29 -14.37
CA ILE A 272 12.20 -4.29 -15.77
C ILE A 272 11.08 -5.34 -15.97
N PRO A 273 9.84 -4.93 -16.34
CA PRO A 273 8.75 -5.86 -16.58
C PRO A 273 9.09 -6.89 -17.65
N ALA A 274 8.80 -8.17 -17.37
CA ALA A 274 9.15 -9.33 -18.19
C ALA A 274 10.65 -9.43 -18.58
N ASN A 275 11.53 -8.62 -17.96
CA ASN A 275 12.93 -8.43 -18.35
C ASN A 275 13.13 -8.18 -19.86
N LEU A 276 12.25 -7.40 -20.50
CA LEU A 276 12.38 -7.07 -21.92
C LEU A 276 13.72 -6.37 -22.20
N GLY A 277 14.53 -6.92 -23.11
CA GLY A 277 15.86 -6.41 -23.47
C GLY A 277 16.97 -6.78 -22.47
N ALA A 278 16.63 -6.88 -21.19
CA ALA A 278 17.59 -7.23 -20.14
C ALA A 278 17.96 -8.72 -20.14
N LEU A 279 17.03 -9.62 -20.50
CA LEU A 279 17.33 -11.06 -20.65
C LEU A 279 18.35 -11.30 -21.77
N GLU A 280 18.20 -10.60 -22.89
CA GLU A 280 19.11 -10.70 -24.04
C GLU A 280 20.51 -10.20 -23.70
N ALA A 281 20.60 -9.01 -23.09
CA ALA A 281 21.86 -8.44 -22.66
C ALA A 281 22.56 -9.30 -21.59
N SER A 282 21.81 -9.79 -20.59
CA SER A 282 22.38 -10.59 -19.50
C SER A 282 22.82 -11.98 -19.94
N SER A 283 22.04 -12.68 -20.77
CA SER A 283 22.43 -13.99 -21.29
C SER A 283 23.59 -13.91 -22.29
N LEU A 284 23.64 -12.88 -23.13
CA LEU A 284 24.80 -12.64 -24.00
C LEU A 284 26.06 -12.35 -23.17
N ALA A 285 25.96 -11.43 -22.22
CA ALA A 285 27.08 -11.08 -21.37
C ALA A 285 27.54 -12.27 -20.51
N ALA A 286 26.63 -13.14 -20.06
CA ALA A 286 26.98 -14.36 -19.32
C ALA A 286 27.85 -15.32 -20.13
N VAL A 287 27.47 -15.56 -21.38
CA VAL A 287 28.18 -16.53 -22.23
C VAL A 287 29.51 -15.97 -22.70
N THR A 288 29.56 -14.68 -23.05
CA THR A 288 30.84 -14.00 -23.37
C THR A 288 31.80 -13.94 -22.19
N ALA A 289 31.29 -13.83 -20.95
CA ALA A 289 32.12 -13.81 -19.75
C ALA A 289 32.86 -15.14 -19.50
N VAL A 290 32.34 -16.25 -20.03
CA VAL A 290 32.96 -17.59 -19.94
C VAL A 290 33.85 -17.87 -21.17
N GLY A 291 34.05 -16.88 -22.06
CA GLY A 291 34.94 -17.00 -23.22
C GLY A 291 34.32 -17.73 -24.41
N ILE A 292 32.98 -17.85 -24.45
CA ILE A 292 32.27 -18.58 -25.48
C ILE A 292 31.66 -17.60 -26.48
N ALA A 293 32.06 -17.72 -27.75
CA ALA A 293 31.52 -16.92 -28.85
C ALA A 293 30.28 -17.60 -29.46
N GLY A 294 29.10 -17.31 -28.93
CA GLY A 294 27.82 -17.83 -29.45
C GLY A 294 26.89 -18.38 -28.38
N GLY A 295 25.66 -18.76 -28.74
CA GLY A 295 24.71 -19.39 -27.81
C GLY A 295 23.98 -18.45 -26.83
N GLY A 296 24.50 -17.24 -26.56
CA GLY A 296 23.87 -16.25 -25.67
C GLY A 296 22.45 -15.83 -26.08
N ALA A 297 22.23 -15.62 -27.40
CA ALA A 297 20.91 -15.30 -27.93
C ALA A 297 19.92 -16.47 -27.81
N ALA A 298 20.38 -17.70 -28.04
CA ALA A 298 19.56 -18.90 -27.87
C ALA A 298 19.18 -19.10 -26.39
N LEU A 299 20.14 -18.91 -25.47
CA LEU A 299 19.91 -18.96 -24.03
C LEU A 299 18.88 -17.91 -23.57
N ALA A 300 18.98 -16.67 -24.07
CA ALA A 300 18.02 -15.61 -23.77
C ALA A 300 16.61 -15.97 -24.24
N LEU A 301 16.49 -16.43 -25.49
CA LEU A 301 15.21 -16.76 -26.11
C LEU A 301 14.53 -17.95 -25.42
N VAL A 302 15.27 -19.00 -25.08
CA VAL A 302 14.71 -20.15 -24.34
C VAL A 302 14.26 -19.74 -22.95
N ARG A 303 15.07 -18.96 -22.22
CA ARG A 303 14.68 -18.47 -20.89
C ARG A 303 13.46 -17.56 -20.92
N ARG A 304 13.25 -16.83 -22.03
CA ARG A 304 12.05 -16.03 -22.30
C ARG A 304 10.84 -16.92 -22.58
N ILE A 305 10.96 -17.90 -23.49
CA ILE A 305 9.89 -18.88 -23.76
C ILE A 305 9.47 -19.59 -22.46
N ARG A 306 10.45 -20.05 -21.68
CA ARG A 306 10.23 -20.65 -20.36
C ARG A 306 9.52 -19.70 -19.39
N GLY A 307 10.00 -18.45 -19.29
CA GLY A 307 9.39 -17.44 -18.43
C GLY A 307 7.91 -17.22 -18.75
N LEU A 308 7.57 -17.12 -20.04
CA LEU A 308 6.20 -16.99 -20.51
C LEU A 308 5.39 -18.26 -20.30
N PHE A 309 5.96 -19.43 -20.53
CA PHE A 309 5.29 -20.70 -20.27
C PHE A 309 4.83 -20.80 -18.82
N TRP A 310 5.72 -20.55 -17.85
CA TRP A 310 5.35 -20.58 -16.43
C TRP A 310 4.46 -19.42 -16.01
N ALA A 311 4.60 -18.24 -16.62
CA ALA A 311 3.70 -17.13 -16.38
C ALA A 311 2.27 -17.46 -16.85
N GLY A 312 2.12 -17.99 -18.06
CA GLY A 312 0.86 -18.44 -18.61
C GLY A 312 0.24 -19.56 -17.78
N LEU A 313 1.03 -20.57 -17.42
CA LEU A 313 0.56 -21.68 -16.56
C LEU A 313 0.13 -21.17 -15.18
N GLY A 314 0.88 -20.27 -14.56
CA GLY A 314 0.57 -19.66 -13.26
C GLY A 314 -0.72 -18.84 -13.27
N LEU A 315 -0.99 -18.11 -14.37
CA LEU A 315 -2.26 -17.39 -14.58
C LEU A 315 -3.43 -18.35 -14.91
N ALA A 316 -3.16 -19.46 -15.61
CA ALA A 316 -4.17 -20.45 -15.94
C ALA A 316 -4.67 -21.19 -14.68
N ILE A 317 -3.73 -21.63 -13.83
CA ILE A 317 -4.01 -22.32 -12.56
C ILE A 317 -4.26 -21.38 -11.38
N TYR A 318 -4.43 -20.07 -11.67
CA TYR A 318 -4.67 -19.05 -10.67
C TYR A 318 -5.82 -19.47 -9.75
N PRO A 319 -5.67 -19.46 -8.41
CA PRO A 319 -6.72 -19.95 -7.51
C PRO A 319 -8.02 -19.12 -7.62
N ARG A 320 -9.06 -19.69 -8.25
CA ARG A 320 -10.35 -19.01 -8.50
C ARG A 320 -11.49 -19.34 -7.51
N GLY A 321 -11.25 -20.16 -6.49
CA GLY A 321 -12.32 -20.66 -5.61
C GLY A 321 -12.41 -20.01 -4.23
N ALA A 322 -13.59 -19.50 -3.87
CA ALA A 322 -14.03 -19.15 -2.51
C ALA A 322 -15.47 -19.65 -2.27
N GLN A 323 -15.75 -20.95 -2.47
CA GLN A 323 -17.06 -21.54 -2.14
C GLN A 323 -17.17 -21.87 -0.64
N ARG A 324 -16.10 -22.44 -0.04
CA ARG A 324 -16.05 -22.83 1.38
C ARG A 324 -15.78 -21.66 2.36
N SER A 325 -15.52 -20.48 1.81
CA SER A 325 -15.38 -19.26 2.59
C SER A 325 -16.72 -18.71 3.08
N ARG A 326 -17.87 -19.14 2.56
CA ARG A 326 -19.18 -18.72 3.11
C ARG A 326 -19.41 -19.29 4.52
N ASP A 327 -19.03 -20.54 4.76
CA ASP A 327 -19.30 -21.20 6.04
C ASP A 327 -18.37 -20.65 7.16
N ILE A 328 -17.09 -20.47 6.84
CA ILE A 328 -16.11 -19.86 7.75
C ILE A 328 -16.30 -18.31 7.79
N ALA A 329 -17.05 -17.70 6.85
CA ALA A 329 -17.50 -16.30 6.96
C ALA A 329 -18.49 -16.15 8.07
N ASN A 330 -19.53 -16.98 8.05
CA ASN A 330 -20.54 -16.95 9.08
C ASN A 330 -19.92 -17.20 10.44
N GLU A 331 -19.00 -18.16 10.59
CA GLU A 331 -18.36 -18.42 11.89
C GLU A 331 -17.47 -17.26 12.39
N ARG A 332 -16.61 -16.67 11.53
CA ARG A 332 -15.74 -15.54 11.93
C ARG A 332 -16.44 -14.19 11.99
N GLU A 333 -17.49 -13.97 11.19
CA GLU A 333 -18.36 -12.81 11.30
C GLU A 333 -19.16 -12.92 12.59
N THR A 334 -19.58 -14.12 12.99
CA THR A 334 -20.16 -14.39 14.33
C THR A 334 -19.14 -14.17 15.46
N GLU A 335 -17.86 -14.56 15.31
CA GLU A 335 -16.81 -14.27 16.32
C GLU A 335 -16.39 -12.79 16.39
N VAL A 336 -16.32 -12.07 15.26
CA VAL A 336 -16.01 -10.63 15.24
C VAL A 336 -17.23 -9.79 15.64
N LEU A 337 -18.45 -10.25 15.36
CA LEU A 337 -19.70 -9.71 15.92
C LEU A 337 -19.79 -10.00 17.43
N ALA A 338 -19.28 -11.14 17.89
CA ALA A 338 -19.12 -11.42 19.32
C ALA A 338 -18.05 -10.54 19.99
N ALA A 339 -17.09 -10.01 19.22
CA ALA A 339 -16.11 -9.03 19.68
C ALA A 339 -16.54 -7.56 19.49
N SER A 340 -17.62 -7.29 18.74
CA SER A 340 -18.27 -5.97 18.72
C SER A 340 -19.24 -5.89 19.89
N ASP A 341 -18.74 -5.37 21.00
CA ASP A 341 -19.53 -4.92 22.13
C ASP A 341 -20.84 -4.26 21.62
N GLY A 342 -22.01 -4.69 22.11
CA GLY A 342 -23.36 -4.43 21.56
C GLY A 342 -23.79 -2.97 21.45
N ARG A 343 -23.12 -2.17 20.62
CA ARG A 343 -23.34 -0.72 20.46
C ARG A 343 -24.58 -0.46 19.62
N VAL A 344 -25.59 0.14 20.27
CA VAL A 344 -26.85 0.51 19.63
C VAL A 344 -26.96 2.03 19.45
N LEU A 345 -27.37 2.45 18.26
CA LEU A 345 -27.75 3.84 17.97
C LEU A 345 -29.27 3.96 17.92
N LEU A 346 -29.80 4.92 18.68
CA LEU A 346 -31.19 5.35 18.68
C LEU A 346 -31.31 6.62 17.83
N TYR A 347 -32.13 6.58 16.79
CA TYR A 347 -32.32 7.71 15.89
C TYR A 347 -33.79 8.14 15.85
N VAL A 348 -34.08 9.30 16.43
CA VAL A 348 -35.41 9.92 16.37
C VAL A 348 -35.48 10.77 15.11
N MET A 349 -36.04 10.24 14.03
CA MET A 349 -35.93 10.83 12.69
C MET A 349 -36.77 12.09 12.49
N ARG A 350 -37.82 12.29 13.30
CA ARG A 350 -38.77 13.39 13.17
C ARG A 350 -39.01 14.08 14.51
N ASP A 351 -39.10 15.40 14.49
CA ASP A 351 -39.49 16.23 15.64
C ASP A 351 -40.32 17.43 15.14
N PRO A 352 -41.37 17.88 15.85
CA PRO A 352 -42.18 19.02 15.43
C PRO A 352 -41.42 20.33 15.25
N ARG A 353 -40.26 20.52 15.93
CA ARG A 353 -39.42 21.72 15.77
C ARG A 353 -38.52 21.68 14.52
N VAL A 354 -38.48 20.57 13.79
CA VAL A 354 -37.65 20.39 12.60
C VAL A 354 -38.55 20.25 11.38
N THR A 355 -38.56 21.28 10.53
CA THR A 355 -39.36 21.33 9.30
C THR A 355 -38.63 20.70 8.10
N VAL A 356 -37.31 20.54 8.18
CA VAL A 356 -36.50 19.88 7.15
C VAL A 356 -36.85 18.41 7.03
N SER A 357 -37.13 17.94 5.81
CA SER A 357 -37.35 16.52 5.55
C SER A 357 -36.10 15.71 5.92
N PRO A 358 -36.23 14.58 6.65
CA PRO A 358 -35.11 13.68 6.93
C PRO A 358 -34.50 13.06 5.66
N HIS A 359 -35.16 13.20 4.51
CA HIS A 359 -34.67 12.69 3.22
C HIS A 359 -34.07 13.77 2.32
N VAL A 360 -33.95 15.01 2.81
CA VAL A 360 -33.28 16.09 2.08
C VAL A 360 -31.85 15.66 1.72
N ARG A 361 -31.43 15.92 0.48
CA ARG A 361 -30.10 15.55 0.01
C ARG A 361 -29.09 16.63 0.39
N LEU A 362 -28.14 16.28 1.26
CA LEU A 362 -26.97 17.11 1.55
C LEU A 362 -25.77 16.51 0.83
N ALA A 363 -25.11 17.30 -0.03
CA ALA A 363 -24.00 16.82 -0.87
C ALA A 363 -24.32 15.46 -1.55
N GLY A 364 -25.51 15.34 -2.14
CA GLY A 364 -25.94 14.19 -2.94
C GLY A 364 -26.54 12.97 -2.20
N LEU A 365 -26.46 12.87 -0.87
CA LEU A 365 -27.06 11.78 -0.09
C LEU A 365 -28.16 12.28 0.86
N PRO A 366 -29.27 11.52 1.04
CA PRO A 366 -30.31 11.83 2.03
C PRO A 366 -29.75 11.89 3.46
N LEU A 367 -30.23 12.85 4.26
CA LEU A 367 -29.79 13.05 5.64
C LEU A 367 -29.94 11.77 6.49
N SER A 368 -31.06 11.07 6.38
CA SER A 368 -31.37 9.80 7.05
C SER A 368 -30.34 8.71 6.71
N GLU A 369 -29.99 8.54 5.44
CA GLU A 369 -28.97 7.59 5.00
C GLU A 369 -27.56 7.96 5.50
N ARG A 370 -27.23 9.26 5.56
CA ARG A 370 -25.94 9.73 6.09
C ARG A 370 -25.74 9.37 7.55
N ILE A 371 -26.80 9.38 8.35
CA ILE A 371 -26.77 8.99 9.76
C ILE A 371 -26.52 7.49 9.89
N LEU A 372 -27.22 6.66 9.10
CA LEU A 372 -26.97 5.21 9.06
C LEU A 372 -25.53 4.88 8.65
N HIS A 373 -25.03 5.50 7.58
CA HIS A 373 -23.63 5.34 7.16
C HIS A 373 -22.65 5.75 8.27
N SER A 374 -22.93 6.85 8.98
CA SER A 374 -22.07 7.32 10.07
C SER A 374 -22.05 6.34 11.24
N ALA A 375 -23.21 5.80 11.62
CA ALA A 375 -23.36 4.82 12.69
C ALA A 375 -22.58 3.53 12.40
N PHE A 376 -22.84 2.91 11.25
CA PHE A 376 -22.21 1.63 10.92
C PHE A 376 -20.70 1.76 10.72
N ARG A 377 -20.25 2.90 10.18
CA ARG A 377 -18.83 3.21 10.05
C ARG A 377 -18.14 3.46 11.40
N ALA A 378 -18.87 3.99 12.37
CA ALA A 378 -18.41 4.12 13.76
C ALA A 378 -18.46 2.78 14.54
N GLY A 379 -18.85 1.68 13.89
CA GLY A 379 -18.86 0.36 14.51
C GLY A 379 -20.10 0.04 15.33
N TYR A 380 -21.21 0.77 15.16
CA TYR A 380 -22.49 0.40 15.76
C TYR A 380 -23.01 -0.87 15.09
N SER A 381 -23.45 -1.83 15.90
CA SER A 381 -23.94 -3.14 15.46
C SER A 381 -25.41 -3.08 15.06
N GLN A 382 -26.19 -2.20 15.71
CA GLN A 382 -27.63 -2.03 15.46
C GLN A 382 -28.02 -0.55 15.47
N VAL A 383 -29.01 -0.19 14.63
CA VAL A 383 -29.67 1.12 14.66
C VAL A 383 -31.17 0.93 14.82
N ILE A 384 -31.78 1.60 15.81
CA ILE A 384 -33.22 1.65 16.02
C ILE A 384 -33.71 3.05 15.63
N VAL A 385 -34.61 3.13 14.66
CA VAL A 385 -35.08 4.37 14.07
C VAL A 385 -36.55 4.59 14.42
N TRP A 386 -36.87 5.72 15.04
CA TRP A 386 -38.25 6.20 15.13
C TRP A 386 -38.58 7.01 13.88
N ALA A 387 -39.44 6.47 13.02
CA ALA A 387 -39.80 7.10 11.75
C ALA A 387 -41.16 7.82 11.78
N GLY A 388 -41.97 7.59 12.82
CA GLY A 388 -43.31 8.14 12.96
C GLY A 388 -44.38 7.39 12.15
N THR A 389 -45.64 7.70 12.45
CA THR A 389 -46.83 7.01 11.91
C THR A 389 -47.17 7.40 10.47
N ALA A 390 -46.74 8.57 10.00
CA ALA A 390 -46.88 8.96 8.61
C ALA A 390 -45.88 8.18 7.74
N ALA A 391 -46.36 7.50 6.70
CA ALA A 391 -45.52 6.82 5.71
C ALA A 391 -45.53 7.55 4.34
N PRO A 392 -44.87 8.72 4.21
CA PRO A 392 -44.64 9.36 2.91
C PRO A 392 -44.00 8.40 1.91
N ARG A 393 -44.19 8.63 0.60
CA ARG A 393 -43.52 7.85 -0.47
C ARG A 393 -41.99 7.79 -0.28
N GLU A 394 -41.39 8.85 0.27
CA GLU A 394 -39.95 8.96 0.55
C GLU A 394 -39.47 7.94 1.60
N ASP A 395 -40.29 7.61 2.59
CA ASP A 395 -39.95 6.65 3.63
C ASP A 395 -39.77 5.22 3.07
N ARG A 396 -40.49 4.87 1.98
CA ARG A 396 -40.30 3.58 1.29
C ARG A 396 -38.95 3.46 0.59
N ALA A 397 -38.38 4.58 0.15
CA ALA A 397 -37.02 4.58 -0.41
C ALA A 397 -35.99 4.34 0.70
N PHE A 398 -36.18 5.00 1.85
CA PHE A 398 -35.36 4.79 3.04
C PHE A 398 -35.47 3.35 3.58
N ASP A 399 -36.67 2.77 3.67
CA ASP A 399 -36.86 1.39 4.13
C ASP A 399 -36.13 0.38 3.23
N ARG A 400 -36.12 0.62 1.91
CA ARG A 400 -35.36 -0.20 0.95
C ARG A 400 -33.85 0.00 1.11
N ALA A 401 -33.40 1.25 1.28
CA ALA A 401 -31.99 1.56 1.49
C ALA A 401 -31.47 0.96 2.80
N ALA A 402 -32.24 1.04 3.89
CA ALA A 402 -31.90 0.48 5.20
C ALA A 402 -31.62 -1.03 5.12
N LYS A 403 -32.39 -1.78 4.32
CA LYS A 403 -32.18 -3.22 4.09
C LYS A 403 -30.88 -3.54 3.35
N GLN A 404 -30.34 -2.60 2.56
CA GLN A 404 -29.11 -2.81 1.79
C GLN A 404 -27.83 -2.72 2.62
N PHE A 405 -27.89 -2.22 3.87
CA PHE A 405 -26.72 -2.09 4.74
C PHE A 405 -26.20 -3.42 5.29
N GLY A 406 -26.96 -4.51 5.17
CA GLY A 406 -26.56 -5.85 5.65
C GLY A 406 -26.37 -5.91 7.17
N ARG A 407 -26.92 -4.95 7.91
CA ARG A 407 -26.86 -4.83 9.38
C ARG A 407 -28.27 -4.57 9.96
N PRO A 408 -28.53 -4.93 11.22
CA PRO A 408 -29.81 -4.69 11.88
C PRO A 408 -30.19 -3.20 11.90
N VAL A 409 -31.22 -2.84 11.12
CA VAL A 409 -31.91 -1.55 11.20
C VAL A 409 -33.37 -1.83 11.55
N THR A 410 -33.78 -1.48 12.77
CA THR A 410 -35.17 -1.63 13.22
C THR A 410 -35.89 -0.31 13.05
N ILE A 411 -36.95 -0.27 12.24
CA ILE A 411 -37.73 0.94 12.00
C ILE A 411 -39.04 0.82 12.76
N ALA A 412 -39.22 1.66 13.79
CA ALA A 412 -40.44 1.77 14.57
C ALA A 412 -41.33 2.91 14.03
N ARG A 413 -42.60 2.60 13.79
CA ARG A 413 -43.63 3.51 13.29
C ARG A 413 -44.65 3.88 14.38
N HIS A 414 -44.82 3.00 15.36
CA HIS A 414 -45.70 3.19 16.53
C HIS A 414 -44.90 3.19 17.84
N ALA A 415 -45.35 3.93 18.85
CA ALA A 415 -44.66 4.04 20.13
C ALA A 415 -44.43 2.65 20.77
N ASP A 416 -45.38 1.73 20.63
CA ASP A 416 -45.27 0.36 21.15
C ASP A 416 -44.20 -0.48 20.43
N GLU A 417 -43.94 -0.21 19.15
CA GLU A 417 -42.83 -0.83 18.42
C GLU A 417 -41.48 -0.29 18.91
N TRP A 418 -41.40 1.02 19.20
CA TRP A 418 -40.21 1.63 19.79
C TRP A 418 -39.92 1.05 21.17
N SER A 419 -40.92 1.06 22.06
CA SER A 419 -40.78 0.56 23.43
C SER A 419 -40.38 -0.91 23.47
N ARG A 420 -40.92 -1.75 22.57
CA ARG A 420 -40.49 -3.16 22.44
C ARG A 420 -39.07 -3.29 21.90
N ALA A 421 -38.70 -2.50 20.88
CA ALA A 421 -37.37 -2.59 20.28
C ALA A 421 -36.26 -2.14 21.24
N VAL A 422 -36.49 -1.06 21.99
CA VAL A 422 -35.53 -0.56 22.99
C VAL A 422 -35.58 -1.40 24.27
N GLY A 423 -36.77 -1.83 24.70
CA GLY A 423 -36.95 -2.68 25.88
C GLY A 423 -36.41 -4.11 25.75
N ALA A 424 -36.12 -4.55 24.52
CA ALA A 424 -35.40 -5.80 24.27
C ALA A 424 -33.89 -5.71 24.56
N LEU A 425 -33.36 -4.50 24.75
CA LEU A 425 -31.97 -4.28 25.16
C LEU A 425 -31.84 -4.45 26.68
N GLU A 426 -30.66 -4.83 27.16
CA GLU A 426 -30.37 -4.85 28.59
C GLU A 426 -30.55 -3.45 29.20
N ALA A 427 -31.28 -3.33 30.31
CA ALA A 427 -31.70 -2.04 30.88
C ALA A 427 -30.52 -1.10 31.20
N THR A 428 -29.38 -1.66 31.61
CA THR A 428 -28.13 -0.97 31.93
C THR A 428 -27.23 -0.77 30.71
N ALA A 429 -27.56 -1.34 29.55
CA ALA A 429 -26.78 -1.16 28.33
C ALA A 429 -26.71 0.32 27.96
N THR A 430 -25.51 0.78 27.62
CA THR A 430 -25.32 2.15 27.18
C THR A 430 -25.66 2.29 25.70
N VAL A 431 -26.61 3.17 25.40
CA VAL A 431 -27.04 3.50 24.04
C VAL A 431 -26.63 4.92 23.68
N THR A 432 -26.55 5.19 22.37
CA THR A 432 -26.29 6.53 21.85
C THR A 432 -27.54 7.03 21.15
N ALA A 433 -27.99 8.24 21.42
CA ALA A 433 -29.21 8.81 20.86
C ALA A 433 -28.95 10.10 20.07
N ILE A 434 -29.65 10.23 18.93
CA ILE A 434 -29.60 11.40 18.06
C ILE A 434 -31.03 11.78 17.66
N GLY A 435 -31.33 13.07 17.66
CA GLY A 435 -32.63 13.63 17.27
C GLY A 435 -32.69 14.12 15.83
N ALA A 436 -33.91 14.46 15.41
CA ALA A 436 -34.18 15.05 14.10
C ALA A 436 -33.36 16.33 13.91
N GLY A 437 -32.97 16.62 12.68
CA GLY A 437 -32.20 17.83 12.36
C GLY A 437 -30.75 17.82 12.87
N THR A 438 -30.25 16.72 13.42
CA THR A 438 -28.85 16.62 13.87
C THR A 438 -28.06 15.70 12.95
N LEU A 439 -27.09 16.24 12.20
CA LEU A 439 -26.15 15.48 11.37
C LEU A 439 -24.79 15.40 12.06
N VAL A 440 -24.21 14.21 12.13
CA VAL A 440 -22.96 13.94 12.84
C VAL A 440 -22.00 13.11 12.01
N SER A 441 -20.70 13.27 12.28
CA SER A 441 -19.66 12.43 11.65
C SER A 441 -19.50 11.06 12.33
N PRO A 442 -18.97 10.05 11.60
CA PRO A 442 -18.53 8.80 12.22
C PRO A 442 -17.52 9.00 13.36
N ALA A 443 -16.66 10.01 13.27
CA ALA A 443 -15.68 10.32 14.31
C ALA A 443 -16.34 10.75 15.63
N LEU A 444 -17.38 11.59 15.56
CA LEU A 444 -18.16 11.96 16.74
C LEU A 444 -18.86 10.75 17.38
N LEU A 445 -19.39 9.83 16.56
CA LEU A 445 -20.03 8.61 17.05
C LEU A 445 -19.06 7.59 17.63
N LEU A 446 -17.82 7.56 17.14
CA LEU A 446 -16.73 6.79 17.74
C LEU A 446 -16.34 7.38 19.10
N ASP A 447 -16.20 8.70 19.20
CA ASP A 447 -15.91 9.38 20.46
C ASP A 447 -17.06 9.15 21.45
N ALA A 448 -18.32 9.25 21.00
CA ALA A 448 -19.51 8.90 21.79
C ALA A 448 -19.41 7.50 22.39
N ALA A 449 -18.97 6.51 21.60
CA ALA A 449 -18.81 5.13 22.05
C ALA A 449 -17.75 4.95 23.15
N ALA A 450 -16.76 5.85 23.23
CA ALA A 450 -15.74 5.85 24.28
C ALA A 450 -16.22 6.49 25.59
N HIS A 451 -17.33 7.24 25.57
CA HIS A 451 -17.90 7.85 26.76
C HIS A 451 -18.86 6.90 27.50
N GLY A 452 -18.53 6.60 28.76
CA GLY A 452 -19.46 5.98 29.70
C GLY A 452 -20.56 6.96 30.13
N VAL A 453 -21.67 6.39 30.59
CA VAL A 453 -22.79 7.14 31.21
C VAL A 453 -22.38 7.51 32.63
N GLY A 454 -22.49 8.81 32.99
CA GLY A 454 -22.17 9.29 34.34
C GLY A 454 -23.25 8.89 35.37
N LYS A 455 -23.08 9.31 36.62
CA LYS A 455 -24.04 9.06 37.73
C LYS A 455 -25.48 9.55 37.44
N SER A 456 -25.63 10.49 36.51
CA SER A 456 -26.90 11.08 36.07
C SER A 456 -27.70 10.21 35.08
N GLY A 457 -27.21 9.03 34.67
CA GLY A 457 -27.87 8.17 33.68
C GLY A 457 -27.85 8.72 32.24
N ARG A 458 -27.40 9.97 32.05
CA ARG A 458 -27.34 10.68 30.76
C ARG A 458 -26.10 11.56 30.68
N ARG A 459 -25.48 11.65 29.51
CA ARG A 459 -24.27 12.45 29.25
C ARG A 459 -24.24 12.99 27.82
N ASP A 460 -24.11 14.31 27.68
CA ASP A 460 -23.84 14.94 26.39
C ASP A 460 -22.47 14.54 25.85
N VAL A 461 -22.41 14.26 24.55
CA VAL A 461 -21.15 14.02 23.86
C VAL A 461 -20.65 15.35 23.29
N PRO A 462 -19.47 15.84 23.69
CA PRO A 462 -18.93 17.07 23.14
C PRO A 462 -18.46 16.84 21.69
N ALA A 463 -18.62 17.84 20.83
CA ALA A 463 -17.99 17.84 19.51
C ALA A 463 -16.52 18.27 19.57
N GLY A 464 -16.11 18.93 20.66
CA GLY A 464 -14.75 19.38 20.95
C GLY A 464 -14.77 20.25 22.22
N ASP A 465 -13.60 20.73 22.67
CA ASP A 465 -13.47 21.44 23.95
C ASP A 465 -14.35 22.70 24.04
N GLY A 466 -14.60 23.37 22.91
CA GLY A 466 -15.47 24.54 22.81
C GLY A 466 -16.95 24.23 22.49
N TRP A 467 -17.33 22.96 22.33
CA TRP A 467 -18.69 22.57 21.93
C TRP A 467 -19.18 21.39 22.79
N PRO A 468 -19.55 21.64 24.05
CA PRO A 468 -19.92 20.60 25.00
C PRO A 468 -21.20 19.84 24.59
N VAL A 469 -22.10 20.48 23.82
CA VAL A 469 -23.37 19.91 23.39
C VAL A 469 -23.39 19.73 21.87
N SER A 470 -23.10 18.52 21.40
CA SER A 470 -23.13 18.19 19.96
C SER A 470 -24.50 17.74 19.44
N GLY A 471 -25.52 17.65 20.30
CA GLY A 471 -26.80 17.02 19.96
C GLY A 471 -26.78 15.48 19.98
N VAL A 472 -25.63 14.87 20.28
CA VAL A 472 -25.50 13.43 20.55
C VAL A 472 -25.54 13.20 22.05
N LEU A 473 -26.35 12.24 22.47
CA LEU A 473 -26.53 11.88 23.87
C LEU A 473 -26.11 10.43 24.13
N ARG A 474 -25.41 10.18 25.24
CA ARG A 474 -25.16 8.84 25.79
C ARG A 474 -26.07 8.62 26.99
N MET A 475 -26.75 7.49 27.05
CA MET A 475 -27.69 7.19 28.14
C MET A 475 -27.89 5.68 28.34
N ALA A 476 -28.51 5.29 29.45
CA ALA A 476 -28.95 3.92 29.65
C ALA A 476 -30.14 3.57 28.74
N ALA A 477 -30.22 2.33 28.28
CA ALA A 477 -31.33 1.86 27.43
C ALA A 477 -32.69 2.05 28.11
N ALA A 478 -32.78 1.81 29.43
CA ALA A 478 -34.00 2.02 30.21
C ALA A 478 -34.55 3.45 30.12
N ASP A 479 -33.68 4.46 30.09
CA ASP A 479 -34.06 5.87 30.01
C ASP A 479 -34.57 6.29 28.63
N ALA A 480 -34.40 5.44 27.63
CA ALA A 480 -34.76 5.69 26.24
C ALA A 480 -36.04 4.94 25.79
N VAL A 481 -36.63 4.11 26.65
CA VAL A 481 -37.87 3.38 26.36
C VAL A 481 -39.03 4.36 26.15
N ASP A 482 -39.16 5.37 27.01
CA ASP A 482 -40.14 6.44 26.82
C ASP A 482 -39.68 7.42 25.73
N LEU A 483 -40.28 7.26 24.55
CA LEU A 483 -40.00 8.08 23.37
C LEU A 483 -40.31 9.57 23.62
N ALA A 484 -41.32 9.91 24.41
CA ALA A 484 -41.69 11.31 24.65
C ALA A 484 -40.61 12.03 25.45
N THR A 485 -40.12 11.40 26.53
CA THR A 485 -39.00 11.91 27.32
C THR A 485 -37.71 11.98 26.52
N LEU A 486 -37.41 10.95 25.71
CA LEU A 486 -36.23 10.96 24.84
C LEU A 486 -36.29 12.09 23.81
N ALA A 487 -37.42 12.22 23.10
CA ALA A 487 -37.61 13.27 22.10
C ALA A 487 -37.53 14.67 22.72
N ALA A 488 -38.14 14.89 23.90
CA ALA A 488 -38.01 16.16 24.63
C ALA A 488 -36.55 16.47 25.01
N THR A 489 -35.81 15.46 25.46
CA THR A 489 -34.39 15.58 25.82
C THR A 489 -33.53 15.93 24.60
N LEU A 490 -33.75 15.28 23.46
CA LEU A 490 -33.05 15.59 22.21
C LEU A 490 -33.43 16.97 21.66
N ARG A 491 -34.71 17.34 21.74
CA ARG A 491 -35.22 18.65 21.32
C ARG A 491 -34.61 19.80 22.12
N ALA A 492 -34.37 19.62 23.41
CA ALA A 492 -33.68 20.62 24.23
C ALA A 492 -32.25 20.92 23.75
N ARG A 493 -31.62 20.02 22.99
CA ARG A 493 -30.27 20.23 22.43
C ARG A 493 -30.29 20.94 21.06
N LEU A 494 -31.47 21.10 20.46
CA LEU A 494 -31.66 21.91 19.26
C LEU A 494 -31.63 23.42 19.56
N SER A 495 -31.91 23.83 20.79
CA SER A 495 -31.81 25.25 21.21
C SER A 495 -30.38 25.71 21.47
N VAL A 496 -29.41 24.80 21.52
CA VAL A 496 -27.99 25.19 21.56
C VAL A 496 -27.54 25.56 20.15
N GLU A 497 -27.39 26.86 19.93
CA GLU A 497 -27.03 27.43 18.61
C GLU A 497 -25.57 27.19 18.24
N GLU A 498 -24.67 27.19 19.22
CA GLU A 498 -23.25 27.02 18.98
C GLU A 498 -22.93 25.63 18.43
N ARG A 499 -22.50 25.58 17.17
CA ARG A 499 -22.05 24.37 16.48
C ARG A 499 -20.67 24.59 15.86
N PRO A 500 -19.85 23.54 15.75
CA PRO A 500 -18.57 23.65 15.07
C PRO A 500 -18.74 24.14 13.64
N THR A 501 -17.98 25.18 13.26
CA THR A 501 -17.99 25.63 11.87
C THR A 501 -17.24 24.63 10.98
N GLY A 502 -17.46 24.70 9.67
CA GLY A 502 -16.67 23.92 8.72
C GLY A 502 -15.16 24.17 8.84
N MET A 503 -14.75 25.36 9.30
CA MET A 503 -13.35 25.66 9.59
C MET A 503 -12.84 24.85 10.77
N ASP A 504 -13.55 24.87 11.89
CA ASP A 504 -13.15 24.15 13.11
C ASP A 504 -12.96 22.65 12.84
N VAL A 505 -13.88 22.06 12.09
CA VAL A 505 -13.79 20.67 11.66
C VAL A 505 -12.60 20.44 10.72
N SER A 506 -12.39 21.32 9.73
CA SER A 506 -11.28 21.19 8.78
C SER A 506 -9.89 21.33 9.40
N TYR A 507 -9.77 21.98 10.57
CA TYR A 507 -8.52 22.12 11.31
C TYR A 507 -8.39 21.09 12.43
N GLY A 508 -9.35 20.17 12.56
CA GLY A 508 -9.34 19.14 13.60
C GLY A 508 -9.62 19.66 15.01
N ARG A 509 -10.18 20.87 15.15
CA ARG A 509 -10.54 21.46 16.46
C ARG A 509 -11.82 20.84 17.03
N ALA A 510 -12.66 20.29 16.17
CA ALA A 510 -13.93 19.66 16.53
C ALA A 510 -14.32 18.56 15.55
N ARG A 511 -15.19 17.67 15.98
CA ARG A 511 -15.90 16.72 15.13
C ARG A 511 -17.09 17.40 14.47
N LEU A 512 -17.48 16.91 13.29
CA LEU A 512 -18.64 17.45 12.58
C LEU A 512 -19.92 17.15 13.37
N ALA A 513 -20.63 18.21 13.73
CA ALA A 513 -21.99 18.23 14.24
C ALA A 513 -22.72 19.42 13.61
N VAL A 514 -23.81 19.16 12.89
CA VAL A 514 -24.59 20.19 12.19
C VAL A 514 -26.03 20.14 12.68
N ARG A 515 -26.60 21.31 12.93
CA ARG A 515 -28.02 21.51 13.27
C ARG A 515 -28.78 22.01 12.05
N LEU A 516 -29.96 21.43 11.81
CA LEU A 516 -30.86 21.69 10.69
C LEU A 516 -32.29 21.76 11.22
N LEU A 517 -32.88 22.95 11.30
CA LEU A 517 -34.25 23.18 11.73
C LEU A 517 -35.17 23.43 10.54
N ASP A 518 -34.73 24.28 9.60
CA ASP A 518 -35.51 24.68 8.44
C ASP A 518 -34.70 24.70 7.13
N ALA A 519 -35.36 25.02 6.03
CA ALA A 519 -34.75 25.06 4.71
C ALA A 519 -33.65 26.15 4.60
N ALA A 520 -33.68 27.20 5.43
CA ALA A 520 -32.67 28.26 5.43
C ALA A 520 -31.33 27.79 6.01
N ASP A 521 -31.33 26.74 6.84
CA ASP A 521 -30.10 26.12 7.36
C ASP A 521 -29.34 25.29 6.31
N LEU A 522 -30.01 24.85 5.24
CA LEU A 522 -29.46 23.92 4.25
C LEU A 522 -28.17 24.42 3.57
N PRO A 523 -28.06 25.67 3.10
CA PRO A 523 -26.84 26.17 2.47
C PRO A 523 -25.65 26.16 3.44
N GLN A 524 -25.86 26.56 4.69
CA GLN A 524 -24.81 26.60 5.70
C GLN A 524 -24.39 25.19 6.14
N ALA A 525 -25.36 24.28 6.28
CA ALA A 525 -25.11 22.87 6.56
C ALA A 525 -24.32 22.20 5.43
N GLU A 526 -24.69 22.45 4.18
CA GLU A 526 -23.99 21.91 3.02
C GLU A 526 -22.57 22.49 2.91
N PHE A 527 -22.40 23.78 3.15
CA PHE A 527 -21.08 24.42 3.20
C PHE A 527 -20.19 23.80 4.30
N THR A 528 -20.74 23.60 5.49
CA THR A 528 -20.03 22.99 6.64
C THR A 528 -19.64 21.55 6.36
N LEU A 529 -20.55 20.76 5.78
CA LEU A 529 -20.29 19.40 5.34
C LEU A 529 -19.21 19.34 4.26
N ARG A 530 -19.26 20.20 3.23
CA ARG A 530 -18.23 20.29 2.19
C ARG A 530 -16.87 20.65 2.79
N ARG A 531 -16.82 21.61 3.70
CA ARG A 531 -15.59 22.01 4.42
C ARG A 531 -15.02 20.91 5.32
N SER A 532 -15.85 20.06 5.91
CA SER A 532 -15.37 18.92 6.70
C SER A 532 -14.64 17.85 5.88
N SER A 533 -14.73 17.89 4.54
CA SER A 533 -13.99 16.98 3.67
C SER A 533 -12.50 17.34 3.54
N TYR A 534 -12.09 18.53 4.00
CA TYR A 534 -10.70 18.99 3.99
C TYR A 534 -9.89 18.19 5.01
N LYS A 535 -8.63 17.88 4.70
CA LYS A 535 -7.75 17.22 5.68
C LYS A 535 -7.16 18.30 6.61
N ASP A 536 -7.09 17.99 7.90
CA ASP A 536 -6.39 18.81 8.91
C ASP A 536 -4.90 19.04 8.57
N THR A 537 -4.32 18.07 7.86
CA THR A 537 -2.95 18.08 7.34
C THR A 537 -2.77 18.83 6.02
N ASP A 538 -3.84 19.33 5.38
CA ASP A 538 -3.75 20.06 4.11
C ASP A 538 -2.94 21.37 4.29
N ALA A 539 -1.83 21.48 3.56
CA ALA A 539 -0.99 22.67 3.49
C ALA A 539 -1.67 23.82 2.71
N LYS A 540 -1.09 25.02 2.71
CA LYS A 540 -1.69 26.23 2.09
C LYS A 540 -2.14 26.02 0.64
N VAL A 541 -1.28 25.42 -0.21
CA VAL A 541 -1.59 25.15 -1.62
C VAL A 541 -2.64 24.05 -1.77
N ALA A 542 -2.57 22.99 -0.98
CA ALA A 542 -3.62 21.96 -0.99
C ALA A 542 -4.98 22.57 -0.64
N ARG A 543 -5.07 23.42 0.41
CA ARG A 543 -6.30 24.15 0.76
C ARG A 543 -6.77 25.12 -0.34
N PHE A 544 -5.86 25.70 -1.10
CA PHE A 544 -6.21 26.50 -2.28
C PHE A 544 -6.82 25.61 -3.37
N ASN A 545 -6.19 24.48 -3.70
CA ASN A 545 -6.73 23.50 -4.65
C ASN A 545 -8.13 23.03 -4.21
N ARG A 546 -8.37 22.85 -2.90
CA ARG A 546 -9.69 22.48 -2.35
C ARG A 546 -10.80 23.48 -2.66
N LYS A 547 -10.49 24.76 -2.90
CA LYS A 547 -11.48 25.75 -3.34
C LYS A 547 -12.02 25.46 -4.74
N ILE A 548 -11.22 24.78 -5.56
CA ILE A 548 -11.54 24.41 -6.94
C ILE A 548 -12.06 22.97 -7.00
N SER A 549 -11.43 22.02 -6.29
CA SER A 549 -11.80 20.61 -6.32
C SER A 549 -13.14 20.32 -5.65
N VAL A 550 -13.48 20.96 -4.53
CA VAL A 550 -14.73 20.66 -3.80
C VAL A 550 -15.99 20.99 -4.61
N PRO A 551 -16.10 22.14 -5.31
CA PRO A 551 -17.19 22.35 -6.26
C PRO A 551 -17.28 21.28 -7.34
N ILE A 552 -16.14 20.85 -7.90
CA ILE A 552 -16.08 19.77 -8.89
C ILE A 552 -16.57 18.45 -8.29
N SER A 553 -16.12 18.08 -7.09
CA SER A 553 -16.56 16.90 -6.35
C SER A 553 -18.07 16.90 -6.12
N VAL A 554 -18.66 18.03 -5.76
CA VAL A 554 -20.11 18.17 -5.56
C VAL A 554 -20.87 17.95 -6.86
N ALA A 555 -20.37 18.49 -7.98
CA ALA A 555 -20.95 18.23 -9.29
C ALA A 555 -20.83 16.74 -9.68
N LEU A 556 -19.65 16.14 -9.50
CA LEU A 556 -19.37 14.74 -9.79
C LEU A 556 -20.18 13.78 -8.92
N ILE A 557 -20.49 14.15 -7.67
CA ILE A 557 -21.34 13.35 -6.78
C ILE A 557 -22.73 13.11 -7.37
N ARG A 558 -23.24 14.03 -8.20
CA ARG A 558 -24.54 13.91 -8.88
C ARG A 558 -24.50 12.96 -10.08
N THR A 559 -23.32 12.51 -10.49
CA THR A 559 -23.12 11.54 -11.57
C THR A 559 -22.95 10.12 -11.01
N PRO A 560 -23.15 9.07 -11.82
CA PRO A 560 -22.88 7.68 -11.42
C PRO A 560 -21.38 7.36 -11.31
N LEU A 561 -20.49 8.32 -11.56
CA LEU A 561 -19.04 8.14 -11.47
C LEU A 561 -18.63 7.80 -10.02
N THR A 562 -17.89 6.69 -9.87
CA THR A 562 -17.34 6.25 -8.59
C THR A 562 -15.96 6.87 -8.33
N ALA A 563 -15.58 6.99 -7.06
CA ALA A 563 -14.24 7.50 -6.70
C ALA A 563 -13.11 6.70 -7.35
N ASN A 564 -13.21 5.36 -7.38
CA ASN A 564 -12.20 4.50 -7.98
C ASN A 564 -12.06 4.69 -9.50
N GLN A 565 -13.17 4.93 -10.21
CA GLN A 565 -13.12 5.23 -11.66
C GLN A 565 -12.38 6.54 -11.90
N LEU A 566 -12.64 7.56 -11.08
CA LEU A 566 -11.93 8.84 -11.16
C LEU A 566 -10.43 8.66 -10.91
N SER A 567 -10.04 7.91 -9.87
CA SER A 567 -8.62 7.63 -9.60
C SER A 567 -7.93 6.93 -10.77
N VAL A 568 -8.57 5.94 -11.42
CA VAL A 568 -7.99 5.26 -12.61
C VAL A 568 -7.82 6.22 -13.79
N VAL A 569 -8.80 7.09 -14.04
CA VAL A 569 -8.69 8.12 -15.09
C VAL A 569 -7.52 9.05 -14.81
N LEU A 570 -7.32 9.48 -13.57
CA LEU A 570 -6.20 10.33 -13.18
C LEU A 570 -4.84 9.66 -13.34
N VAL A 571 -4.74 8.35 -13.10
CA VAL A 571 -3.53 7.58 -13.41
C VAL A 571 -3.23 7.60 -14.90
N ALA A 572 -4.23 7.35 -15.74
CA ALA A 572 -4.07 7.39 -17.20
C ALA A 572 -3.64 8.79 -17.69
N VAL A 573 -4.26 9.85 -17.16
CA VAL A 573 -3.86 11.24 -17.44
C VAL A 573 -2.42 11.50 -17.00
N GLY A 574 -2.00 11.01 -15.83
CA GLY A 574 -0.62 11.13 -15.34
C GLY A 574 0.42 10.42 -16.21
N LEU A 575 0.09 9.26 -16.80
CA LEU A 575 0.97 8.60 -17.76
C LEU A 575 1.04 9.39 -19.08
N TYR A 576 -0.10 9.91 -19.54
CA TYR A 576 -0.18 10.71 -20.76
C TYR A 576 0.59 12.03 -20.64
N THR A 577 0.55 12.70 -19.48
CA THR A 577 1.38 13.89 -19.25
C THR A 577 2.87 13.56 -19.28
N GLY A 578 3.29 12.43 -18.70
CA GLY A 578 4.66 11.94 -18.82
C GLY A 578 5.10 11.72 -20.27
N TRP A 579 4.24 11.12 -21.09
CA TRP A 579 4.51 10.97 -22.52
C TRP A 579 4.63 12.32 -23.25
N LEU A 580 3.72 13.27 -23.01
CA LEU A 580 3.81 14.61 -23.61
C LEU A 580 5.09 15.35 -23.21
N PHE A 581 5.54 15.23 -21.96
CA PHE A 581 6.84 15.78 -21.55
C PHE A 581 8.01 15.16 -22.32
N SER A 582 7.95 13.87 -22.67
CA SER A 582 9.01 13.17 -23.41
C SER A 582 9.23 13.68 -24.84
N ILE A 583 8.26 14.38 -25.41
CA ILE A 583 8.35 14.95 -26.78
C ILE A 583 9.43 16.03 -26.86
N GLY A 584 9.69 16.77 -25.77
CA GLY A 584 10.75 17.79 -25.72
C GLY A 584 10.46 19.08 -26.51
N GLN A 585 9.23 19.28 -26.97
CA GLN A 585 8.79 20.50 -27.67
C GLN A 585 8.05 21.46 -26.72
N TYR A 586 8.12 22.77 -27.00
CA TYR A 586 7.53 23.82 -26.16
C TYR A 586 6.03 23.61 -25.88
N TRP A 587 5.20 23.56 -26.94
CA TRP A 587 3.74 23.44 -26.78
C TRP A 587 3.31 22.10 -26.16
N ALA A 588 4.04 21.02 -26.45
CA ALA A 588 3.82 19.73 -25.80
C ALA A 588 4.11 19.82 -24.29
N GLY A 589 5.20 20.50 -23.90
CA GLY A 589 5.55 20.74 -22.50
C GLY A 589 4.55 21.62 -21.76
N VAL A 590 4.03 22.68 -22.39
CA VAL A 590 2.98 23.55 -21.82
C VAL A 590 1.68 22.77 -21.61
N LEU A 591 1.24 22.00 -22.61
CA LEU A 591 0.06 21.16 -22.50
C LEU A 591 0.21 20.08 -21.42
N ALA A 592 1.38 19.43 -21.36
CA ALA A 592 1.70 18.45 -20.33
C ALA A 592 1.64 19.07 -18.92
N ALA A 593 2.17 20.27 -18.75
CA ALA A 593 2.12 21.00 -17.49
C ALA A 593 0.70 21.41 -17.09
N LEU A 594 -0.13 21.83 -18.05
CA LEU A 594 -1.54 22.14 -17.81
C LEU A 594 -2.33 20.91 -17.37
N LEU A 595 -2.15 19.79 -18.06
CA LEU A 595 -2.80 18.53 -17.72
C LEU A 595 -2.31 18.01 -16.36
N SER A 596 -1.02 18.13 -16.06
CA SER A 596 -0.42 17.75 -14.77
C SER A 596 -1.01 18.58 -13.62
N LEU A 597 -1.12 19.90 -13.79
CA LEU A 597 -1.72 20.80 -12.81
C LEU A 597 -3.22 20.51 -12.63
N SER A 598 -3.95 20.33 -13.72
CA SER A 598 -5.38 20.00 -13.69
C SER A 598 -5.62 18.67 -12.99
N ALA A 599 -4.82 17.65 -13.30
CA ALA A 599 -4.88 16.34 -12.65
C ALA A 599 -4.61 16.45 -11.15
N SER A 600 -3.62 17.25 -10.72
CA SER A 600 -3.32 17.46 -9.29
C SER A 600 -4.48 18.15 -8.54
N ILE A 601 -5.20 19.07 -9.17
CA ILE A 601 -6.39 19.68 -8.58
C ILE A 601 -7.53 18.66 -8.48
N VAL A 602 -7.78 17.91 -9.57
CA VAL A 602 -8.88 16.92 -9.64
C VAL A 602 -8.60 15.68 -8.79
N ASP A 603 -7.35 15.34 -8.52
CA ASP A 603 -6.94 14.28 -7.60
C ASP A 603 -7.41 14.52 -6.16
N GLY A 604 -7.69 15.77 -5.79
CA GLY A 604 -8.40 16.04 -4.54
C GLY A 604 -9.82 15.45 -4.50
N CYS A 605 -10.47 15.29 -5.65
CA CYS A 605 -11.89 14.99 -5.76
C CYS A 605 -12.21 13.54 -5.40
N ASP A 606 -11.35 12.57 -5.68
CA ASP A 606 -11.65 11.16 -5.41
C ASP A 606 -11.82 10.90 -3.89
N GLY A 607 -10.95 11.47 -3.07
CA GLY A 607 -11.00 11.40 -1.62
C GLY A 607 -12.14 12.24 -1.04
N GLU A 608 -12.45 13.38 -1.63
CA GLU A 608 -13.62 14.20 -1.24
C GLU A 608 -14.92 13.45 -1.51
N ILE A 609 -15.09 12.88 -2.71
CA ILE A 609 -16.25 12.06 -3.09
C ILE A 609 -16.34 10.84 -2.18
N ALA A 610 -15.21 10.16 -1.92
CA ALA A 610 -15.18 9.01 -1.02
C ALA A 610 -15.62 9.36 0.40
N ARG A 611 -15.16 10.49 0.96
CA ARG A 611 -15.58 10.99 2.28
C ARG A 611 -17.05 11.40 2.30
N LEU A 612 -17.51 12.13 1.29
CA LEU A 612 -18.87 12.65 1.20
C LEU A 612 -19.91 11.55 0.90
N LYS A 613 -19.57 10.50 0.16
CA LYS A 613 -20.43 9.35 -0.15
C LYS A 613 -20.23 8.13 0.77
N TYR A 614 -19.34 8.20 1.76
CA TYR A 614 -18.93 7.05 2.58
C TYR A 614 -18.39 5.86 1.76
N GLN A 615 -17.79 6.13 0.60
CA GLN A 615 -17.21 5.15 -0.34
C GLN A 615 -15.70 4.94 -0.15
N GLU A 616 -15.14 5.38 0.97
CA GLU A 616 -13.74 5.14 1.29
C GLU A 616 -13.44 3.65 1.33
N SER A 617 -12.50 3.22 0.48
CA SER A 617 -12.11 1.84 0.37
C SER A 617 -10.60 1.71 0.43
N ALA A 618 -10.10 0.60 0.97
CA ALA A 618 -8.66 0.34 0.95
C ALA A 618 -8.15 0.13 -0.48
N LEU A 619 -9.01 -0.32 -1.40
CA LEU A 619 -8.68 -0.40 -2.82
C LEU A 619 -8.50 1.01 -3.39
N GLY A 620 -9.40 1.94 -3.11
CA GLY A 620 -9.27 3.35 -3.50
C GLY A 620 -7.99 3.97 -2.95
N CYS A 621 -7.70 3.80 -1.65
CA CYS A 621 -6.46 4.27 -1.01
C CYS A 621 -5.19 3.63 -1.62
N TRP A 622 -5.27 2.36 -2.03
CA TRP A 622 -4.17 1.69 -2.72
C TRP A 622 -3.99 2.21 -4.15
N ILE A 623 -5.08 2.41 -4.91
CA ILE A 623 -5.05 3.01 -6.24
C ILE A 623 -4.52 4.44 -6.18
N GLU A 624 -4.95 5.25 -5.20
CA GLU A 624 -4.41 6.58 -4.89
C GLU A 624 -2.89 6.47 -4.69
N THR A 625 -2.43 5.62 -3.77
CA THR A 625 -0.99 5.44 -3.48
C THR A 625 -0.18 5.01 -4.71
N VAL A 626 -0.67 4.06 -5.50
CA VAL A 626 -0.01 3.59 -6.74
C VAL A 626 -0.05 4.68 -7.82
N GLY A 627 -1.17 5.41 -7.90
CA GLY A 627 -1.36 6.54 -8.77
C GLY A 627 -0.38 7.66 -8.50
N ASP A 628 -0.17 8.02 -7.22
CA ASP A 628 0.84 9.00 -6.80
C ASP A 628 2.22 8.62 -7.33
N TYR A 629 2.66 7.38 -7.10
CA TYR A 629 3.99 6.95 -7.52
C TYR A 629 4.12 6.85 -9.03
N SER A 630 3.14 6.23 -9.70
CA SER A 630 3.16 6.14 -11.17
C SER A 630 3.21 7.51 -11.84
N TYR A 631 2.50 8.50 -11.29
CA TYR A 631 2.57 9.89 -11.74
C TYR A 631 3.99 10.48 -11.63
N TYR A 632 4.65 10.37 -10.47
CA TYR A 632 6.02 10.88 -10.30
C TYR A 632 7.01 10.21 -11.26
N PHE A 633 6.90 8.89 -11.44
CA PHE A 633 7.74 8.16 -12.38
C PHE A 633 7.51 8.63 -13.82
N ALA A 634 6.26 8.70 -14.26
CA ALA A 634 5.92 9.10 -15.61
C ALA A 634 6.38 10.52 -15.91
N VAL A 635 6.14 11.47 -15.00
CA VAL A 635 6.57 12.86 -15.16
C VAL A 635 8.09 12.99 -15.16
N PHE A 636 8.83 12.35 -14.24
CA PHE A 636 10.29 12.47 -14.22
C PHE A 636 10.97 11.76 -15.39
N ILE A 637 10.49 10.58 -15.80
CA ILE A 637 10.98 9.91 -17.01
C ILE A 637 10.69 10.79 -18.23
N GLY A 638 9.47 11.30 -18.34
CA GLY A 638 9.04 12.20 -19.41
C GLY A 638 9.91 13.45 -19.50
N LEU A 639 10.10 14.15 -18.39
CA LEU A 639 10.97 15.34 -18.30
C LEU A 639 12.43 15.02 -18.62
N THR A 640 12.92 13.82 -18.27
CA THR A 640 14.28 13.38 -18.58
C THR A 640 14.47 13.23 -20.08
N LEU A 641 13.60 12.46 -20.73
CA LEU A 641 13.63 12.26 -22.19
C LEU A 641 13.43 13.58 -22.92
N GLY A 642 12.45 14.38 -22.49
CA GLY A 642 12.16 15.69 -23.06
C GLY A 642 13.32 16.66 -22.94
N ALA A 643 14.03 16.69 -21.80
CA ALA A 643 15.20 17.53 -21.61
C ALA A 643 16.34 17.15 -22.57
N VAL A 644 16.61 15.85 -22.74
CA VAL A 644 17.62 15.39 -23.70
C VAL A 644 17.22 15.76 -25.13
N HIS A 645 15.96 15.55 -25.52
CA HIS A 645 15.49 15.94 -26.85
C HIS A 645 15.54 17.46 -27.08
N GLN A 646 15.25 18.27 -26.06
CA GLN A 646 15.23 19.71 -26.16
C GLN A 646 16.63 20.32 -26.23
N THR A 647 17.60 19.80 -25.46
CA THR A 647 18.93 20.41 -25.34
C THR A 647 20.03 19.64 -26.05
N GLY A 648 19.82 18.36 -26.41
CA GLY A 648 20.84 17.47 -26.95
C GLY A 648 21.90 17.02 -25.94
N ILE A 649 21.72 17.29 -24.64
CA ILE A 649 22.75 17.04 -23.61
C ILE A 649 22.45 15.73 -22.88
N GLU A 650 23.30 14.72 -23.06
CA GLU A 650 23.13 13.40 -22.43
C GLU A 650 23.26 13.42 -20.90
N LEU A 651 23.86 14.47 -20.32
CA LEU A 651 23.96 14.63 -18.87
C LEU A 651 22.58 14.63 -18.18
N PHE A 652 21.50 15.01 -18.88
CA PHE A 652 20.15 14.96 -18.35
C PHE A 652 19.67 13.53 -18.03
N TYR A 653 20.20 12.48 -18.69
CA TYR A 653 19.93 11.10 -18.28
C TYR A 653 20.41 10.81 -16.85
N TRP A 654 21.60 11.31 -16.50
CA TRP A 654 22.14 11.17 -15.14
C TRP A 654 21.37 12.01 -14.13
N ALA A 655 21.01 13.25 -14.49
CA ALA A 655 20.18 14.10 -13.63
C ALA A 655 18.81 13.45 -13.37
N GLY A 656 18.18 12.89 -14.40
CA GLY A 656 16.92 12.16 -14.30
C GLY A 656 17.02 10.90 -13.45
N ALA A 657 18.05 10.08 -13.68
CA ALA A 657 18.32 8.91 -12.85
C ALA A 657 18.52 9.28 -11.37
N LEU A 658 19.24 10.37 -11.10
CA LEU A 658 19.49 10.88 -9.75
C LEU A 658 18.20 11.40 -9.08
N ALA A 659 17.34 12.10 -9.83
CA ALA A 659 16.02 12.55 -9.36
C ALA A 659 15.10 11.38 -9.02
N LEU A 660 15.05 10.36 -9.89
CA LEU A 660 14.27 9.15 -9.68
C LEU A 660 14.76 8.35 -8.47
N ALA A 661 16.06 8.11 -8.38
CA ALA A 661 16.66 7.39 -7.25
C ALA A 661 16.40 8.13 -5.92
N GLY A 662 16.62 9.45 -5.88
CA GLY A 662 16.33 10.27 -4.70
C GLY A 662 14.85 10.25 -4.30
N SER A 663 13.95 10.24 -5.28
CA SER A 663 12.49 10.16 -5.04
C SER A 663 12.09 8.80 -4.47
N VAL A 664 12.62 7.70 -5.04
CA VAL A 664 12.38 6.33 -4.54
C VAL A 664 12.87 6.19 -3.10
N LEU A 665 14.09 6.65 -2.80
CA LEU A 665 14.65 6.64 -1.45
C LEU A 665 13.81 7.46 -0.47
N THR A 666 13.39 8.66 -0.89
CA THR A 666 12.47 9.51 -0.11
C THR A 666 11.19 8.77 0.22
N PHE A 667 10.52 8.18 -0.79
CA PHE A 667 9.27 7.45 -0.58
C PHE A 667 9.47 6.23 0.30
N ALA A 668 10.51 5.43 0.08
CA ALA A 668 10.82 4.27 0.91
C ALA A 668 11.02 4.67 2.38
N LEU A 669 11.72 5.76 2.65
CA LEU A 669 11.94 6.26 4.00
C LEU A 669 10.66 6.85 4.62
N LEU A 670 9.83 7.55 3.86
CA LEU A 670 8.54 8.07 4.33
C LEU A 670 7.55 6.94 4.63
N ILE A 671 7.48 5.90 3.79
CA ILE A 671 6.69 4.69 4.03
C ILE A 671 7.22 3.99 5.30
N TYR A 672 8.53 3.84 5.43
CA TYR A 672 9.16 3.27 6.62
C TYR A 672 8.81 4.08 7.89
N LEU A 673 8.92 5.40 7.82
CA LEU A 673 8.58 6.32 8.91
C LEU A 673 7.12 6.21 9.30
N ARG A 674 6.23 6.19 8.30
CA ARG A 674 4.81 5.96 8.50
C ARG A 674 4.56 4.60 9.13
N ALA A 675 5.27 3.54 8.75
CA ALA A 675 5.10 2.22 9.38
C ALA A 675 5.60 2.16 10.84
N ARG A 676 6.57 3.00 11.23
CA ARG A 676 7.20 3.00 12.58
C ARG A 676 6.58 3.97 13.57
N ILE A 677 6.37 5.23 13.19
CA ILE A 677 5.80 6.28 14.06
C ILE A 677 4.30 6.03 14.27
N THR A 678 3.68 5.33 13.32
CA THR A 678 2.25 5.18 13.25
C THR A 678 1.89 3.74 13.61
N ASN A 679 1.74 3.45 14.91
CA ASN A 679 1.02 2.27 15.41
C ASN A 679 -0.48 2.33 15.01
N GLY A 680 -0.78 2.47 13.72
CA GLY A 680 -2.14 2.54 13.17
C GLY A 680 -2.84 3.92 13.15
N GLN A 681 -2.20 5.03 13.57
CA GLN A 681 -2.82 6.38 13.64
C GLN A 681 -2.20 7.45 12.70
N PRO A 682 -2.58 7.52 11.40
CA PRO A 682 -1.92 8.32 10.35
C PRO A 682 -1.69 9.82 10.65
N ASN A 683 -2.48 10.41 11.54
CA ASN A 683 -2.46 11.85 11.82
C ASN A 683 -1.25 12.30 12.68
N ARG A 684 -0.58 11.37 13.40
CA ARG A 684 0.56 11.71 14.28
C ARG A 684 1.84 12.08 13.52
N LEU A 685 2.07 11.54 12.32
CA LEU A 685 3.30 11.80 11.55
C LEU A 685 3.41 13.28 11.13
N HIS A 686 2.31 13.86 10.68
CA HIS A 686 2.26 15.27 10.26
C HIS A 686 2.33 16.24 11.44
N ALA A 687 1.74 15.89 12.59
CA ALA A 687 1.85 16.67 13.82
C ALA A 687 3.30 16.67 14.35
N VAL A 688 3.91 15.48 14.50
CA VAL A 688 5.30 15.34 14.98
C VAL A 688 6.30 15.98 14.03
N ALA A 689 6.12 15.85 12.71
CA ALA A 689 6.94 16.55 11.73
C ALA A 689 6.72 18.07 11.79
N ARG A 690 5.49 18.56 11.89
CA ARG A 690 5.23 20.01 11.94
C ARG A 690 5.81 20.64 13.22
N ASP A 691 5.67 19.97 14.36
CA ASP A 691 6.06 20.51 15.66
C ASP A 691 7.59 20.49 15.83
N ARG A 692 8.30 19.44 15.40
CA ARG A 692 9.77 19.41 15.42
C ARG A 692 10.44 20.23 14.31
N PHE A 693 9.85 20.37 13.13
CA PHE A 693 10.41 21.24 12.09
C PHE A 693 10.20 22.73 12.36
N LYS A 694 9.17 23.12 13.14
CA LYS A 694 9.03 24.49 13.64
C LYS A 694 9.96 24.80 14.82
N ALA A 695 10.36 23.79 15.59
CA ALA A 695 11.16 23.95 16.80
C ALA A 695 12.67 24.17 16.55
N GLU A 696 13.20 23.88 15.36
CA GLU A 696 14.62 24.09 15.05
C GLU A 696 14.85 25.41 14.27
N PRO A 697 15.55 26.41 14.82
CA PRO A 697 15.80 27.69 14.15
C PRO A 697 16.94 27.64 13.13
N SER A 698 17.34 26.46 12.63
CA SER A 698 18.49 26.34 11.72
C SER A 698 18.15 26.78 10.29
N PHE A 699 19.10 27.47 9.64
CA PHE A 699 18.99 27.88 8.23
C PHE A 699 18.73 26.68 7.30
N TRP A 700 19.39 25.55 7.56
CA TRP A 700 19.20 24.30 6.82
C TRP A 700 17.80 23.74 6.96
N ALA A 701 17.20 23.77 8.16
CA ALA A 701 15.83 23.32 8.39
C ALA A 701 14.81 24.15 7.59
N LYS A 702 15.01 25.47 7.47
CA LYS A 702 14.18 26.35 6.63
C LYS A 702 14.29 26.01 5.14
N ILE A 703 15.50 25.73 4.64
CA ILE A 703 15.72 25.31 3.24
C ILE A 703 15.02 23.97 2.98
N ILE A 704 15.26 22.97 3.83
CA ILE A 704 14.64 21.63 3.71
C ILE A 704 13.12 21.73 3.71
N TRP A 705 12.54 22.56 4.58
CA TRP A 705 11.10 22.75 4.64
C TRP A 705 10.54 23.41 3.39
N LYS A 706 11.22 24.42 2.84
CA LYS A 706 10.85 25.06 1.56
C LYS A 706 10.95 24.07 0.39
N VAL A 707 12.03 23.30 0.30
CA VAL A 707 12.24 22.28 -0.76
C VAL A 707 11.20 21.15 -0.64
N SER A 708 10.94 20.67 0.57
CA SER A 708 9.91 19.65 0.86
C SER A 708 8.52 20.11 0.43
N PHE A 709 8.19 21.38 0.66
CA PHE A 709 6.91 21.96 0.26
C PHE A 709 6.74 21.98 -1.27
N VAL A 710 7.76 22.44 -2.00
CA VAL A 710 7.75 22.51 -3.47
C VAL A 710 7.70 21.12 -4.10
N ALA A 711 8.30 20.11 -3.45
CA ALA A 711 8.29 18.72 -3.91
C ALA A 711 6.96 17.99 -3.65
N THR A 712 5.96 18.63 -3.03
CA THR A 712 4.65 17.97 -2.81
C THR A 712 3.82 17.90 -4.10
N ARG A 713 2.99 16.86 -4.20
CA ARG A 713 2.10 16.63 -5.37
C ARG A 713 1.12 17.79 -5.62
N ALA A 714 0.82 18.56 -4.58
CA ALA A 714 -0.02 19.75 -4.66
C ALA A 714 0.70 21.00 -5.21
N ALA A 715 2.03 21.12 -5.01
CA ALA A 715 2.79 22.33 -5.34
C ALA A 715 3.68 22.17 -6.59
N MET A 716 4.27 21.00 -6.79
CA MET A 716 5.19 20.71 -7.89
C MET A 716 4.60 21.02 -9.29
N PRO A 717 3.34 20.68 -9.61
CA PRO A 717 2.75 21.00 -10.91
C PRO A 717 2.67 22.50 -11.23
N TYR A 718 2.52 23.37 -10.22
CA TYR A 718 2.58 24.82 -10.41
C TYR A 718 3.97 25.27 -10.85
N GLY A 719 5.02 24.72 -10.22
CA GLY A 719 6.40 24.99 -10.61
C GLY A 719 6.69 24.51 -12.03
N ILE A 720 6.23 23.30 -12.38
CA ILE A 720 6.36 22.75 -13.73
C ILE A 720 5.66 23.65 -14.75
N MET A 721 4.46 24.16 -14.45
CA MET A 721 3.73 25.09 -15.33
C MET A 721 4.53 26.36 -15.60
N VAL A 722 5.07 27.01 -14.56
CA VAL A 722 5.87 28.23 -14.74
C VAL A 722 7.11 27.95 -15.60
N PHE A 723 7.82 26.86 -15.34
CA PHE A 723 9.01 26.50 -16.13
C PHE A 723 8.67 26.09 -17.56
N ALA A 724 7.51 25.47 -17.79
CA ALA A 724 6.98 25.18 -19.12
C ALA A 724 6.71 26.45 -19.91
N LEU A 725 6.00 27.42 -19.33
CA LEU A 725 5.67 28.69 -19.99
C LEU A 725 6.93 29.49 -20.34
N LEU A 726 7.94 29.46 -19.47
CA LEU A 726 9.24 30.10 -19.67
C LEU A 726 10.21 29.31 -20.57
N ASN A 727 9.79 28.15 -21.09
CA ASN A 727 10.59 27.26 -21.94
C ASN A 727 11.91 26.78 -21.29
N ILE A 728 11.93 26.62 -19.96
CA ILE A 728 13.10 26.19 -19.18
C ILE A 728 12.83 24.89 -18.40
N LEU A 729 11.95 24.02 -18.93
CA LEU A 729 11.58 22.73 -18.33
C LEU A 729 12.76 21.85 -17.86
N PRO A 730 13.90 21.77 -18.56
CA PRO A 730 15.05 20.99 -18.08
C PRO A 730 15.54 21.42 -16.68
N GLY A 731 15.33 22.68 -16.31
CA GLY A 731 15.64 23.20 -14.97
C GLY A 731 14.87 22.51 -13.86
N ILE A 732 13.64 22.05 -14.11
CA ILE A 732 12.86 21.25 -13.13
C ILE A 732 13.58 19.95 -12.79
N LEU A 733 14.22 19.31 -13.77
CA LEU A 733 14.89 18.03 -13.55
C LEU A 733 16.11 18.20 -12.62
N LEU A 734 16.87 19.27 -12.81
CA LEU A 734 18.00 19.62 -11.93
C LEU A 734 17.52 19.94 -10.51
N LEU A 735 16.47 20.74 -10.39
CA LEU A 735 15.85 21.06 -9.10
C LEU A 735 15.32 19.80 -8.39
N ALA A 736 14.70 18.88 -9.13
CA ALA A 736 14.21 17.62 -8.60
C ALA A 736 15.36 16.70 -8.16
N ALA A 737 16.44 16.61 -8.95
CA ALA A 737 17.63 15.84 -8.60
C ALA A 737 18.26 16.34 -7.31
N ILE A 738 18.47 17.65 -7.18
CA ILE A 738 19.02 18.25 -5.95
C ILE A 738 18.04 18.09 -4.79
N GLY A 739 16.77 18.49 -5.00
CA GLY A 739 15.77 18.54 -3.95
C GLY A 739 15.44 17.17 -3.35
N ALA A 740 15.20 16.16 -4.19
CA ALA A 740 14.91 14.81 -3.71
C ALA A 740 16.09 14.21 -2.93
N ASN A 741 17.32 14.45 -3.38
CA ASN A 741 18.51 13.93 -2.72
C ASN A 741 18.82 14.62 -1.39
N VAL A 742 18.73 15.94 -1.35
CA VAL A 742 18.83 16.70 -0.09
C VAL A 742 17.75 16.27 0.91
N TYR A 743 16.53 16.03 0.43
CA TYR A 743 15.41 15.70 1.29
C TYR A 743 15.54 14.31 1.93
N TRP A 744 15.88 13.25 1.19
CA TRP A 744 16.06 11.93 1.81
C TRP A 744 17.26 11.90 2.75
N ILE A 745 18.37 12.57 2.41
CA ILE A 745 19.54 12.71 3.30
C ILE A 745 19.12 13.41 4.59
N SER A 746 18.40 14.53 4.48
CA SER A 746 17.87 15.25 5.64
C SER A 746 16.92 14.39 6.49
N LEU A 747 16.03 13.63 5.84
CA LEU A 747 15.10 12.74 6.51
C LEU A 747 15.86 11.67 7.31
N VAL A 748 16.95 11.12 6.76
CA VAL A 748 17.85 10.19 7.47
C VAL A 748 18.54 10.87 8.65
N LEU A 749 19.05 12.09 8.48
CA LEU A 749 19.72 12.86 9.54
C LEU A 749 18.76 13.21 10.68
N LYS A 750 17.59 13.80 10.39
CA LYS A 750 16.59 14.16 11.42
C LYS A 750 16.02 12.96 12.15
N LEU A 751 15.94 11.84 11.45
CA LEU A 751 15.50 10.59 12.04
C LEU A 751 16.48 10.06 13.08
N ARG A 752 17.78 10.40 12.94
CA ARG A 752 18.79 10.18 13.98
C ARG A 752 18.45 10.96 15.26
N ASP A 753 17.99 12.20 15.12
CA ASP A 753 17.68 13.08 16.25
C ASP A 753 16.32 12.76 16.90
N LEU A 754 15.32 12.41 16.09
CA LEU A 754 14.02 11.88 16.54
C LEU A 754 14.16 10.64 17.44
N LEU A 755 15.11 9.76 17.09
CA LEU A 755 15.38 8.52 17.82
C LEU A 755 16.22 8.73 19.10
N ARG A 756 16.99 9.81 19.19
CA ARG A 756 17.74 10.18 20.41
C ARG A 756 16.83 10.72 21.51
N GLY A 757 15.82 11.51 21.15
CA GLY A 757 14.91 12.09 22.15
C GLY A 757 13.95 11.10 22.84
N GLU A 758 13.66 9.95 22.23
CA GLU A 758 12.90 8.88 22.91
C GLU A 758 13.75 8.18 23.98
N GLU A 759 15.06 8.01 23.76
CA GLU A 759 15.99 7.40 24.72
C GLU A 759 16.13 8.25 26.00
N GLU A 760 16.10 9.58 25.90
CA GLU A 760 16.14 10.48 27.07
C GLU A 760 14.82 10.47 27.86
N THR A 761 13.66 10.42 27.20
CA THR A 761 12.37 10.33 27.89
C THR A 761 12.10 8.96 28.53
N VAL A 762 12.66 7.89 27.96
CA VAL A 762 12.56 6.53 28.52
C VAL A 762 13.63 6.28 29.60
N ALA A 763 14.73 7.06 29.61
CA ALA A 763 15.69 7.05 30.71
C ALA A 763 15.25 7.92 31.92
N ALA A 764 14.28 8.81 31.72
CA ALA A 764 13.70 9.68 32.76
C ALA A 764 12.37 9.17 33.35
N ALA A 765 11.86 8.03 32.86
CA ALA A 765 10.67 7.33 33.36
C ALA A 765 11.06 5.92 33.83
#